data_AF-A0A6G8APM0-F1
#
_entry.id   AF-A0A6G8APM0-F1
#
_cell.length_a   1.000
_cell.length_b   1.000
_cell.length_c   1.000
_cell.angle_alpha   90.00
_cell.angle_beta   90.00
_cell.angle_gamma   90.00
#
_symmetry.space_group_name_H-M   'P 1'
#
loop_
_entity.id
_entity.type
_entity.pdbx_description
1 polymer ?
#
loop_
_entity_poly.entity_id
_entity_poly.type
_entity_poly.pdbx_seq_one_letter_code
_entity_poly.pdbx_strand_id
1 'polypeptide(L)'
;MVYIAQHWNDYDENMTETQNIENGAVVTSERMNRIEGGVVENFNHLNQRKSDITYVDSLIGSVATGGPRDVFYSVKALNDRYPKGSDGTYLVFDSTLTEGAHTFIWKQNKWVDLGVYQGIELQDDSLLLSKINPEAADKLNSVDKNRKILKNLLFDYDESKNLFDLDKITLGKYVIDGKETDTVNSEGYCTDYIEVDKYSNYFFTNLFGSPSIAGARYDSNYRFIDNIKVSSNGDNIIESKRARFIRINIAGKPSDLVKNFGIYKGVAEQPFDVPNHGKIKGLRLDTDFLEGKLLPEQFADSKIFNLYNNDSSEESKYIDNLGRVGDAQIINLSRFIKVSPGERFLFNKSYQQPGGFFSYDKKRWMSKIELTKDDETWFYCTVPKNCYWMRINVVKIDLGMFMLTKGIKPKSFTPYKIENEWIKIPERMDGFLDDKNIAVSGDSITWLHNQTVEGVGKITGYQQKLIDAGANVMTYGNSGATYRLYDSAISNMEHGSLYKDIVIDEKIDFTKFDIFTMFGGTNDPARGANFGTVDSEDPKTTFGAVNLIIKYALEKNPKLKIYLFSPIQSTTDSRPRNKMIELCEGLKKIANFYSIPFKNMYFEGGINYLNDNTYLYDNLHPNNLGMSTIGELFVKMIFAK
;
A
#
# COMPACT_ATOMS: atom_id res chain seq x y z
N MET A 1 26.96 -9.81 93.95
CA MET A 1 26.10 -10.89 93.41
C MET A 1 27.01 -12.08 93.11
N VAL A 2 26.66 -13.26 93.63
CA VAL A 2 27.41 -14.50 93.40
C VAL A 2 26.92 -15.11 92.09
N TYR A 3 27.83 -15.39 91.16
CA TYR A 3 27.52 -16.12 89.92
C TYR A 3 27.34 -17.60 90.25
N ILE A 4 26.19 -18.17 89.90
CA ILE A 4 25.95 -19.61 89.92
C ILE A 4 26.31 -20.12 88.51
N ALA A 5 27.26 -21.05 88.40
CA ALA A 5 27.55 -21.71 87.14
C ALA A 5 26.39 -22.64 86.76
N GLN A 6 25.76 -22.40 85.61
CA GLN A 6 24.79 -23.33 85.03
C GLN A 6 25.55 -24.42 84.27
N HIS A 7 25.31 -25.68 84.64
CA HIS A 7 25.75 -26.84 83.87
C HIS A 7 24.61 -27.24 82.92
N TRP A 8 24.96 -27.47 81.65
CA TRP A 8 24.06 -28.02 80.63
C TRP A 8 24.14 -29.55 80.68
N ASN A 9 23.03 -30.22 80.39
CA ASN A 9 23.00 -31.69 80.37
C ASN A 9 23.53 -32.22 79.04
N ASP A 10 24.03 -33.47 79.03
CA ASP A 10 24.47 -34.12 77.80
C ASP A 10 23.26 -34.56 76.95
N TYR A 11 23.46 -34.64 75.63
CA TYR A 11 22.42 -35.04 74.67
C TYR A 11 22.19 -36.55 74.72
N ASP A 12 20.93 -36.99 74.90
CA ASP A 12 20.56 -38.41 74.91
C ASP A 12 20.01 -38.81 73.54
N GLU A 13 20.70 -39.73 72.85
CA GLU A 13 20.33 -40.21 71.51
C GLU A 13 19.00 -40.99 71.48
N ASN A 14 18.46 -41.39 72.64
CA ASN A 14 17.19 -42.10 72.75
C ASN A 14 15.99 -41.18 72.98
N MET A 15 16.22 -39.88 73.20
CA MET A 15 15.17 -38.87 73.39
C MET A 15 14.93 -38.10 72.09
N THR A 16 13.69 -37.64 71.88
CA THR A 16 13.37 -36.78 70.73
C THR A 16 14.03 -35.40 70.88
N GLU A 17 14.18 -34.67 69.76
CA GLU A 17 14.82 -33.35 69.74
C GLU A 17 14.19 -32.37 70.74
N THR A 18 12.85 -32.33 70.80
CA THR A 18 12.10 -31.46 71.73
C THR A 18 12.39 -31.83 73.19
N GLN A 19 12.48 -33.12 73.50
CA GLN A 19 12.75 -33.60 74.86
C GLN A 19 14.20 -33.33 75.27
N ASN A 20 15.16 -33.42 74.35
CA ASN A 20 16.55 -33.05 74.61
C ASN A 20 16.71 -31.53 74.83
N ILE A 21 15.98 -30.70 74.08
CA ILE A 21 15.97 -29.25 74.26
C ILE A 21 15.34 -28.86 75.60
N GLU A 22 14.23 -29.49 75.99
CA GLU A 22 13.59 -29.28 77.29
C GLU A 22 14.46 -29.76 78.46
N ASN A 23 15.27 -30.81 78.26
CA ASN A 23 16.24 -31.30 79.25
C ASN A 23 17.54 -30.46 79.30
N GLY A 24 17.62 -29.36 78.53
CA GLY A 24 18.77 -28.45 78.54
C GLY A 24 20.03 -29.04 77.91
N ALA A 25 19.89 -29.95 76.95
CA ALA A 25 21.01 -30.49 76.19
C ALA A 25 21.34 -29.64 74.95
N VAL A 26 22.63 -29.36 74.74
CA VAL A 26 23.11 -28.56 73.60
C VAL A 26 23.47 -29.47 72.43
N VAL A 27 23.12 -29.07 71.20
CA VAL A 27 23.51 -29.75 69.97
C VAL A 27 25.04 -29.88 69.93
N THR A 28 25.55 -31.12 69.97
CA THR A 28 26.99 -31.38 70.08
C THR A 28 27.73 -31.05 68.78
N SER A 29 29.03 -30.75 68.90
CA SER A 29 29.92 -30.47 67.77
C SER A 29 29.93 -31.62 66.74
N GLU A 30 29.73 -32.86 67.17
CA GLU A 30 29.68 -34.04 66.28
C GLU A 30 28.46 -34.04 65.35
N ARG A 31 27.32 -33.51 65.80
CA ARG A 31 26.13 -33.41 64.93
C ARG A 31 26.28 -32.25 63.93
N MET A 32 26.95 -31.18 64.35
CA MET A 32 27.32 -30.07 63.46
C MET A 32 28.30 -30.55 62.36
N ASN A 33 29.31 -31.35 62.73
CA ASN A 33 30.25 -31.95 61.79
C ASN A 33 29.58 -32.95 60.82
N ARG A 34 28.59 -33.72 61.28
CA ARG A 34 27.80 -34.61 60.41
C ARG A 34 26.96 -33.83 59.39
N ILE A 35 26.38 -32.70 59.78
CA ILE A 35 25.66 -31.80 58.87
C ILE A 35 26.62 -31.20 57.85
N GLU A 36 27.79 -30.73 58.30
CA GLU A 36 28.81 -30.16 57.41
C GLU A 36 29.30 -31.19 56.37
N GLY A 37 29.56 -32.43 56.79
CA GLY A 37 29.93 -33.51 55.88
C GLY A 37 28.87 -33.81 54.82
N GLY A 38 27.59 -33.87 55.21
CA GLY A 38 26.48 -34.09 54.28
C GLY A 38 26.25 -32.94 53.30
N VAL A 39 26.55 -31.70 53.71
CA VAL A 39 26.49 -30.52 52.82
C VAL A 39 27.61 -30.56 51.78
N VAL A 40 28.83 -30.92 52.17
CA VAL A 40 29.99 -31.02 51.27
C VAL A 40 29.80 -32.13 50.23
N GLU A 41 29.30 -33.30 50.64
CA GLU A 41 29.00 -34.39 49.69
C GLU A 41 27.93 -33.99 48.67
N ASN A 42 26.85 -33.35 49.11
CA ASN A 42 25.81 -32.85 48.20
C ASN A 42 26.34 -31.78 47.25
N PHE A 43 27.21 -30.88 47.72
CA PHE A 43 27.84 -29.88 46.85
C PHE A 43 28.72 -30.55 45.77
N ASN A 44 29.50 -31.56 46.12
CA ASN A 44 30.33 -32.30 45.18
C ASN A 44 29.49 -33.10 44.17
N HIS A 45 28.40 -33.72 44.61
CA HIS A 45 27.46 -34.40 43.71
C HIS A 45 26.75 -33.45 42.74
N LEU A 46 26.41 -32.24 43.18
CA LEU A 46 25.86 -31.18 42.33
C LEU A 46 26.91 -30.68 41.33
N ASN A 47 28.16 -30.50 41.75
CA ASN A 47 29.24 -30.06 40.86
C ASN A 47 29.59 -31.10 39.79
N GLN A 48 29.51 -32.40 40.10
CA GLN A 48 29.72 -33.47 39.10
C GLN A 48 28.54 -33.65 38.14
N ARG A 49 27.32 -33.24 38.53
CA ARG A 49 26.11 -33.31 37.69
C ARG A 49 25.84 -32.04 36.89
N LYS A 50 26.49 -30.93 37.22
CA LYS A 50 26.44 -29.71 36.40
C LYS A 50 27.24 -29.97 35.12
N SER A 51 26.57 -29.89 33.98
CA SER A 51 27.23 -29.78 32.68
C SER A 51 28.24 -28.64 32.74
N ASP A 52 29.47 -28.88 32.25
CA ASP A 52 30.59 -27.94 32.26
C ASP A 52 30.12 -26.52 31.88
N ILE A 53 30.02 -25.64 32.89
CA ILE A 53 29.34 -24.34 32.78
C ILE A 53 30.03 -23.49 31.71
N THR A 54 31.35 -23.63 31.55
CA THR A 54 32.12 -22.94 30.51
C THR A 54 31.73 -23.41 29.10
N TYR A 55 31.39 -24.70 28.94
CA TYR A 55 30.90 -25.25 27.68
C TYR A 55 29.50 -24.72 27.35
N VAL A 56 28.58 -24.71 28.32
CA VAL A 56 27.21 -24.19 28.12
C VAL A 56 27.22 -22.67 27.91
N ASP A 57 28.04 -21.92 28.65
CA ASP A 57 28.18 -20.47 28.50
C ASP A 57 28.90 -20.09 27.19
N SER A 58 29.84 -20.92 26.69
CA SER A 58 30.42 -20.73 25.36
C SER A 58 29.41 -20.99 24.25
N LEU A 59 28.54 -22.01 24.41
CA LEU A 59 27.47 -22.33 23.47
C LEU A 59 26.44 -21.19 23.47
N ILE A 60 25.95 -20.79 24.64
CA ILE A 60 24.96 -19.71 24.79
C ILE A 60 25.56 -18.37 24.32
N GLY A 61 26.83 -18.09 24.63
CA GLY A 61 27.54 -16.89 24.17
C GLY A 61 27.68 -16.83 22.64
N SER A 62 27.91 -17.98 21.98
CA SER A 62 27.98 -18.07 20.51
C SER A 62 26.60 -17.96 19.84
N VAL A 63 25.54 -18.44 20.50
CA VAL A 63 24.16 -18.35 20.01
C VAL A 63 23.56 -16.96 20.25
N ALA A 64 23.95 -16.27 21.32
CA ALA A 64 23.37 -14.98 21.71
C ALA A 64 23.93 -13.76 20.93
N THR A 65 25.04 -13.90 20.17
CA THR A 65 25.70 -12.73 19.53
C THR A 65 25.85 -12.77 18.00
N GLY A 66 25.38 -13.81 17.32
CA GLY A 66 25.07 -13.76 15.88
C GLY A 66 25.91 -14.64 14.96
N GLY A 67 25.22 -15.57 14.29
CA GLY A 67 25.66 -16.29 13.08
C GLY A 67 26.83 -17.28 13.24
N PRO A 68 27.04 -18.18 12.26
CA PRO A 68 28.26 -18.98 12.17
C PRO A 68 29.49 -18.07 12.04
N ARG A 69 30.58 -18.40 12.72
CA ARG A 69 31.83 -17.60 12.71
C ARG A 69 32.46 -17.52 11.33
N ASP A 70 32.29 -18.57 10.53
CA ASP A 70 32.81 -18.64 9.16
C ASP A 70 32.02 -19.70 8.37
N VAL A 71 32.15 -19.64 7.04
CA VAL A 71 31.41 -20.50 6.11
C VAL A 71 32.36 -21.22 5.16
N PHE A 72 32.16 -22.51 4.96
CA PHE A 72 32.99 -23.37 4.11
C PHE A 72 32.15 -24.13 3.08
N TYR A 73 32.75 -24.43 1.92
CA TYR A 73 32.10 -25.22 0.85
C TYR A 73 32.38 -26.73 0.94
N SER A 74 33.11 -27.18 1.95
CA SER A 74 33.30 -28.61 2.25
C SER A 74 33.87 -28.81 3.65
N VAL A 75 33.66 -29.99 4.23
CA VAL A 75 34.24 -30.36 5.53
C VAL A 75 35.76 -30.39 5.44
N LYS A 76 36.30 -30.75 4.27
CA LYS A 76 37.74 -30.73 4.00
C LYS A 76 38.31 -29.30 4.10
N ALA A 77 37.64 -28.32 3.51
CA ALA A 77 38.09 -26.92 3.57
C ALA A 77 38.08 -26.37 5.01
N LEU A 78 37.08 -26.76 5.82
CA LEU A 78 37.03 -26.45 7.24
C LEU A 78 38.22 -27.06 7.99
N ASN A 79 38.50 -28.34 7.76
CA ASN A 79 39.60 -29.05 8.42
C ASN A 79 40.99 -28.56 7.96
N ASP A 80 41.14 -28.17 6.70
CA ASP A 80 42.40 -27.60 6.18
C ASP A 80 42.68 -26.22 6.79
N ARG A 81 41.63 -25.42 7.02
CA ARG A 81 41.72 -24.09 7.65
C ARG A 81 41.99 -24.20 9.15
N TYR A 82 41.34 -25.14 9.82
CA TYR A 82 41.40 -25.35 11.27
C TYR A 82 41.74 -26.81 11.60
N PRO A 83 42.98 -27.27 11.34
CA PRO A 83 43.37 -28.68 11.46
C PRO A 83 43.46 -29.18 12.90
N LYS A 84 43.53 -28.27 13.88
CA LYS A 84 43.50 -28.57 15.32
C LYS A 84 42.16 -28.13 15.97
N GLY A 85 41.19 -27.77 15.15
CA GLY A 85 39.93 -27.18 15.60
C GLY A 85 40.00 -25.70 15.92
N SER A 86 38.83 -25.13 16.14
CA SER A 86 38.65 -23.77 16.64
C SER A 86 37.30 -23.68 17.36
N ASP A 87 37.22 -22.80 18.37
CA ASP A 87 36.01 -22.60 19.14
C ASP A 87 34.95 -21.83 18.32
N GLY A 88 33.69 -22.23 18.48
CA GLY A 88 32.53 -21.62 17.82
C GLY A 88 31.84 -22.54 16.80
N THR A 89 30.79 -22.01 16.18
CA THR A 89 29.99 -22.70 15.17
C THR A 89 30.44 -22.30 13.76
N TYR A 90 30.51 -23.28 12.87
CA TYR A 90 30.93 -23.12 11.49
C TYR A 90 29.89 -23.72 10.55
N LEU A 91 29.59 -23.04 9.45
CA LEU A 91 28.60 -23.50 8.49
C LEU A 91 29.29 -24.15 7.30
N VAL A 92 28.85 -25.34 6.90
CA VAL A 92 29.47 -26.09 5.79
C VAL A 92 28.43 -26.46 4.73
N PHE A 93 28.67 -26.01 3.51
CA PHE A 93 27.91 -26.32 2.29
C PHE A 93 28.65 -27.40 1.49
N ASP A 94 28.72 -28.62 2.03
CA ASP A 94 29.36 -29.74 1.35
C ASP A 94 28.41 -30.39 0.34
N SER A 95 28.87 -30.66 -0.89
CA SER A 95 28.06 -31.32 -1.91
C SER A 95 27.52 -32.71 -1.52
N THR A 96 28.12 -33.33 -0.49
CA THR A 96 27.67 -34.62 0.05
C THR A 96 26.47 -34.49 1.00
N LEU A 97 26.12 -33.27 1.42
CA LEU A 97 24.98 -32.96 2.28
C LEU A 97 23.78 -32.54 1.44
N THR A 98 22.92 -33.50 1.07
CA THR A 98 21.78 -33.27 0.16
C THR A 98 20.60 -32.51 0.78
N GLU A 99 20.62 -32.31 2.10
CA GLU A 99 19.55 -31.69 2.89
C GLU A 99 19.83 -30.22 3.26
N GLY A 100 20.95 -29.67 2.81
CA GLY A 100 21.29 -28.25 2.97
C GLY A 100 22.64 -28.03 3.66
N ALA A 101 22.90 -26.80 4.11
CA ALA A 101 24.11 -26.49 4.85
C ALA A 101 24.02 -27.04 6.28
N HIS A 102 25.11 -27.59 6.81
CA HIS A 102 25.15 -28.15 8.17
C HIS A 102 26.02 -27.32 9.11
N THR A 103 25.69 -27.35 10.40
CA THR A 103 26.47 -26.67 11.44
C THR A 103 27.50 -27.64 12.03
N PHE A 104 28.77 -27.23 12.03
CA PHE A 104 29.86 -27.98 12.62
C PHE A 104 30.44 -27.25 13.83
N ILE A 105 30.82 -28.03 14.84
CA ILE A 105 31.59 -27.55 16.00
C ILE A 105 32.80 -28.44 16.24
N TRP A 106 33.83 -27.90 16.87
CA TRP A 106 34.97 -28.70 17.30
C TRP A 106 34.72 -29.29 18.69
N LYS A 107 34.76 -30.62 18.81
CA LYS A 107 34.61 -31.30 20.10
C LYS A 107 35.43 -32.58 20.14
N GLN A 108 36.15 -32.82 21.25
CA GLN A 108 36.97 -34.03 21.44
C GLN A 108 37.95 -34.28 20.28
N ASN A 109 38.63 -33.22 19.83
CA ASN A 109 39.64 -33.29 18.77
C ASN A 109 39.11 -33.73 17.39
N LYS A 110 37.82 -33.49 17.11
CA LYS A 110 37.18 -33.72 15.81
C LYS A 110 36.09 -32.70 15.52
N TRP A 111 35.82 -32.46 14.24
CA TRP A 111 34.64 -31.73 13.79
C TRP A 111 33.41 -32.62 13.96
N VAL A 112 32.42 -32.12 14.68
CA VAL A 112 31.13 -32.79 14.93
C VAL A 112 30.05 -32.04 14.18
N ASP A 113 29.33 -32.76 13.33
CA ASP A 113 28.14 -32.29 12.65
C ASP A 113 26.97 -32.24 13.64
N LEU A 114 26.32 -31.08 13.73
CA LEU A 114 25.14 -30.83 14.56
C LEU A 114 23.83 -30.91 13.77
N GLY A 115 23.90 -31.19 12.47
CA GLY A 115 22.78 -31.32 11.55
C GLY A 115 22.56 -30.08 10.69
N VAL A 116 21.50 -30.14 9.88
CA VAL A 116 21.06 -29.05 9.00
C VAL A 116 20.98 -27.75 9.79
N TYR A 117 21.72 -26.75 9.34
CA TYR A 117 21.55 -25.38 9.78
C TYR A 117 20.19 -24.92 9.30
N GLN A 118 19.18 -25.17 10.14
CA GLN A 118 17.89 -24.53 10.01
C GLN A 118 18.07 -23.07 10.43
N GLY A 119 18.55 -22.25 9.49
CA GLY A 119 18.10 -20.87 9.47
C GLY A 119 16.59 -20.96 9.50
N ILE A 120 15.99 -20.51 10.61
CA ILE A 120 14.55 -20.48 10.88
C ILE A 120 13.82 -20.50 9.55
N GLU A 121 13.17 -21.61 9.21
CA GLU A 121 12.12 -21.55 8.21
C GLU A 121 11.28 -20.34 8.60
N LEU A 122 11.16 -19.38 7.69
CA LEU A 122 10.30 -18.24 7.93
C LEU A 122 8.93 -18.83 8.18
N GLN A 123 8.49 -18.79 9.44
CA GLN A 123 7.12 -19.09 9.81
C GLN A 123 6.22 -18.30 8.85
N ASP A 124 5.13 -18.90 8.39
CA ASP A 124 4.10 -18.15 7.67
C ASP A 124 3.80 -16.86 8.45
N ASP A 125 3.84 -15.73 7.75
CA ASP A 125 3.67 -14.37 8.30
C ASP A 125 4.75 -13.84 9.27
N SER A 126 5.90 -14.50 9.43
CA SER A 126 6.98 -14.04 10.33
C SER A 126 7.99 -13.04 9.74
N LEU A 127 7.97 -12.86 8.41
CA LEU A 127 8.74 -11.81 7.74
C LEU A 127 8.09 -10.44 7.98
N LEU A 128 8.63 -9.69 8.93
CA LEU A 128 8.33 -8.27 9.03
C LEU A 128 9.08 -7.53 7.91
N LEU A 129 8.36 -6.68 7.18
CA LEU A 129 8.91 -5.83 6.10
C LEU A 129 10.14 -5.02 6.52
N SER A 130 10.26 -4.68 7.79
CA SER A 130 11.39 -3.98 8.39
C SER A 130 12.70 -4.78 8.41
N LYS A 131 12.64 -6.10 8.19
CA LYS A 131 13.82 -7.00 8.19
C LYS A 131 14.27 -7.41 6.78
N ILE A 132 13.61 -6.93 5.74
CA ILE A 132 13.97 -7.17 4.33
C ILE A 132 14.80 -5.97 3.84
N ASN A 133 15.81 -6.20 2.98
CA ASN A 133 16.52 -5.13 2.29
C ASN A 133 15.50 -4.15 1.65
N PRO A 134 15.59 -2.83 1.90
CA PRO A 134 14.65 -1.84 1.37
C PRO A 134 14.35 -2.00 -0.13
N GLU A 135 15.35 -2.27 -0.97
CA GLU A 135 15.14 -2.48 -2.41
C GLU A 135 14.36 -3.76 -2.75
N ALA A 136 14.55 -4.82 -1.96
CA ALA A 136 13.83 -6.08 -2.13
C ALA A 136 12.42 -5.98 -1.52
N ALA A 137 12.27 -5.25 -0.41
CA ALA A 137 11.00 -4.94 0.24
C ALA A 137 10.11 -4.10 -0.68
N ASP A 138 10.66 -3.11 -1.39
CA ASP A 138 9.95 -2.29 -2.37
C ASP A 138 9.54 -3.09 -3.60
N LYS A 139 10.36 -4.04 -4.05
CA LYS A 139 10.01 -4.97 -5.14
C LYS A 139 8.97 -6.00 -4.72
N LEU A 140 9.05 -6.57 -3.52
CA LEU A 140 8.04 -7.51 -3.01
C LEU A 140 6.72 -6.80 -2.72
N ASN A 141 6.76 -5.62 -2.11
CA ASN A 141 5.57 -4.81 -1.84
C ASN A 141 4.93 -4.35 -3.14
N SER A 142 5.70 -3.92 -4.14
CA SER A 142 5.10 -3.54 -5.43
C SER A 142 4.50 -4.75 -6.14
N VAL A 143 5.13 -5.94 -6.09
CA VAL A 143 4.59 -7.14 -6.75
C VAL A 143 3.39 -7.74 -6.01
N ASP A 144 3.43 -7.87 -4.67
CA ASP A 144 2.32 -8.42 -3.87
C ASP A 144 1.19 -7.41 -3.66
N LYS A 145 1.47 -6.10 -3.52
CA LYS A 145 0.41 -5.08 -3.61
C LYS A 145 -0.18 -5.06 -5.01
N ASN A 146 0.58 -5.05 -6.09
CA ASN A 146 0.00 -5.12 -7.43
C ASN A 146 -0.81 -6.40 -7.65
N ARG A 147 -0.35 -7.58 -7.16
CA ARG A 147 -1.10 -8.85 -7.26
C ARG A 147 -2.33 -8.91 -6.35
N LYS A 148 -2.26 -8.46 -5.10
CA LYS A 148 -3.40 -8.41 -4.16
C LYS A 148 -4.39 -7.32 -4.56
N ILE A 149 -3.94 -6.18 -5.06
CA ILE A 149 -4.76 -5.15 -5.68
C ILE A 149 -5.38 -5.71 -6.97
N LEU A 150 -4.64 -6.35 -7.87
CA LEU A 150 -5.25 -7.00 -9.05
C LEU A 150 -6.23 -8.12 -8.70
N LYS A 151 -5.98 -8.90 -7.63
CA LYS A 151 -6.88 -9.95 -7.16
C LYS A 151 -8.13 -9.41 -6.45
N ASN A 152 -8.01 -8.33 -5.68
CA ASN A 152 -9.10 -7.80 -4.85
C ASN A 152 -9.84 -6.60 -5.47
N LEU A 153 -9.21 -5.83 -6.38
CA LEU A 153 -9.82 -4.68 -7.07
C LEU A 153 -10.40 -5.03 -8.45
N LEU A 154 -10.12 -6.19 -9.05
CA LEU A 154 -10.52 -6.46 -10.44
C LEU A 154 -11.29 -7.74 -10.70
N PHE A 155 -11.42 -8.67 -9.75
CA PHE A 155 -12.18 -9.90 -9.99
C PHE A 155 -12.86 -10.38 -8.71
N ASP A 156 -14.15 -10.10 -8.57
CA ASP A 156 -15.02 -11.15 -8.04
C ASP A 156 -14.90 -12.29 -9.06
N TYR A 157 -14.31 -13.40 -8.65
CA TYR A 157 -14.05 -14.51 -9.55
C TYR A 157 -15.37 -15.20 -9.88
N ASP A 158 -16.00 -14.80 -10.98
CA ASP A 158 -17.02 -15.59 -11.64
C ASP A 158 -16.59 -15.90 -13.09
N GLU A 159 -15.83 -16.99 -13.19
CA GLU A 159 -15.88 -18.02 -14.23
C GLU A 159 -15.97 -17.65 -15.73
N SER A 160 -15.24 -16.64 -16.25
CA SER A 160 -15.10 -16.54 -17.73
C SER A 160 -13.72 -16.13 -18.26
N LYS A 161 -12.63 -16.63 -17.64
CA LYS A 161 -11.33 -16.65 -18.34
C LYS A 161 -11.38 -17.72 -19.42
N ASN A 162 -11.17 -17.33 -20.69
CA ASN A 162 -10.88 -18.32 -21.72
C ASN A 162 -9.59 -19.06 -21.33
N LEU A 163 -9.69 -20.35 -21.03
CA LEU A 163 -8.56 -21.20 -20.62
C LEU A 163 -7.76 -21.71 -21.82
N PHE A 164 -8.20 -21.44 -23.05
CA PHE A 164 -7.49 -21.81 -24.26
C PHE A 164 -6.32 -20.85 -24.53
N ASP A 165 -5.14 -21.43 -24.70
CA ASP A 165 -3.91 -20.72 -25.08
C ASP A 165 -3.43 -21.26 -26.43
N LEU A 166 -3.59 -20.45 -27.47
CA LEU A 166 -3.25 -20.82 -28.84
C LEU A 166 -1.75 -21.06 -29.02
N ASP A 167 -0.91 -20.34 -28.28
CA ASP A 167 0.56 -20.42 -28.43
C ASP A 167 1.12 -21.71 -27.80
N LYS A 168 0.29 -22.47 -27.07
CA LYS A 168 0.67 -23.71 -26.38
C LYS A 168 0.01 -24.96 -26.94
N ILE A 169 -0.52 -24.90 -28.16
CA ILE A 169 -1.05 -26.11 -28.82
C ILE A 169 0.10 -26.94 -29.42
N THR A 170 -0.06 -28.26 -29.41
CA THR A 170 0.82 -29.18 -30.12
C THR A 170 0.20 -29.50 -31.48
N LEU A 171 0.92 -29.17 -32.56
CA LEU A 171 0.45 -29.33 -33.94
C LEU A 171 0.57 -30.78 -34.43
N GLY A 172 -0.45 -31.28 -35.12
CA GLY A 172 -0.44 -32.61 -35.76
C GLY A 172 -0.63 -33.79 -34.80
N LYS A 173 -1.03 -33.52 -33.56
CA LYS A 173 -1.17 -34.52 -32.49
C LYS A 173 -2.55 -34.43 -31.84
N TYR A 174 -3.12 -35.58 -31.52
CA TYR A 174 -4.22 -35.73 -30.57
C TYR A 174 -3.76 -36.46 -29.32
N VAL A 175 -4.41 -36.22 -28.20
CA VAL A 175 -4.25 -36.98 -26.97
C VAL A 175 -5.28 -38.10 -26.93
N ILE A 176 -4.81 -39.34 -26.90
CA ILE A 176 -5.60 -40.57 -26.79
C ILE A 176 -4.95 -41.44 -25.71
N ASP A 177 -5.74 -41.92 -24.74
CA ASP A 177 -5.26 -42.75 -23.62
C ASP A 177 -4.09 -42.10 -22.85
N GLY A 178 -4.12 -40.77 -22.73
CA GLY A 178 -3.11 -39.98 -22.03
C GLY A 178 -1.81 -39.78 -22.80
N LYS A 179 -1.76 -40.15 -24.09
CA LYS A 179 -0.56 -40.04 -24.94
C LYS A 179 -0.85 -39.26 -26.21
N GLU A 180 0.14 -38.53 -26.69
CA GLU A 180 0.08 -37.85 -27.97
C GLU A 180 0.25 -38.85 -29.12
N THR A 181 -0.77 -38.95 -29.96
CA THR A 181 -0.85 -39.78 -31.15
C THR A 181 -0.89 -38.90 -32.39
N ASP A 182 -0.13 -39.25 -33.42
CA ASP A 182 -0.13 -38.54 -34.69
C ASP A 182 -1.49 -38.61 -35.39
N THR A 183 -1.93 -37.50 -35.97
CA THR A 183 -3.19 -37.42 -36.72
C THR A 183 -2.95 -37.63 -38.23
N VAL A 184 -3.89 -38.31 -38.90
CA VAL A 184 -3.78 -38.63 -40.35
C VAL A 184 -3.97 -37.37 -41.23
N ASN A 185 -4.68 -36.35 -40.72
CA ASN A 185 -4.84 -35.04 -41.35
C ASN A 185 -4.03 -34.00 -40.56
N SER A 186 -3.29 -33.14 -41.24
CA SER A 186 -2.43 -32.07 -40.68
C SER A 186 -3.19 -30.91 -40.01
N GLU A 187 -4.45 -31.16 -39.64
CA GLU A 187 -5.42 -30.19 -39.10
C GLU A 187 -5.93 -30.58 -37.70
N GLY A 188 -5.29 -31.56 -37.06
CA GLY A 188 -5.54 -31.95 -35.67
C GLY A 188 -4.51 -31.37 -34.70
N TYR A 189 -4.99 -30.85 -33.57
CA TYR A 189 -4.19 -30.20 -32.54
C TYR A 189 -4.63 -30.67 -31.14
N CYS A 190 -3.73 -30.62 -30.16
CA CYS A 190 -4.11 -30.78 -28.77
C CYS A 190 -3.56 -29.64 -27.91
N THR A 191 -4.31 -29.27 -26.87
CA THR A 191 -3.88 -28.25 -25.92
C THR A 191 -2.72 -28.75 -25.06
N ASP A 192 -1.97 -27.83 -24.46
CA ASP A 192 -1.19 -28.13 -23.26
C ASP A 192 -2.10 -28.52 -22.08
N TYR A 193 -1.52 -28.89 -20.94
CA TYR A 193 -2.23 -29.16 -19.71
C TYR A 193 -2.96 -27.91 -19.20
N ILE A 194 -4.28 -27.95 -19.28
CA ILE A 194 -5.17 -26.92 -18.76
C ILE A 194 -5.50 -27.31 -17.33
N GLU A 195 -5.16 -26.43 -16.38
CA GLU A 195 -5.50 -26.62 -14.97
C GLU A 195 -7.01 -26.46 -14.76
N VAL A 196 -7.59 -27.40 -14.02
CA VAL A 196 -9.01 -27.45 -13.71
C VAL A 196 -9.27 -27.64 -12.22
N ASP A 197 -10.41 -27.14 -11.78
CA ASP A 197 -10.95 -27.36 -10.45
C ASP A 197 -11.66 -28.70 -10.41
N LYS A 198 -11.57 -29.41 -9.30
CA LYS A 198 -12.20 -30.71 -9.14
C LYS A 198 -13.73 -30.57 -9.16
N TYR A 199 -14.40 -31.53 -9.77
CA TYR A 199 -15.86 -31.68 -9.86
C TYR A 199 -16.55 -30.43 -10.43
N SER A 200 -15.89 -29.78 -11.40
CA SER A 200 -16.34 -28.56 -12.03
C SER A 200 -16.67 -28.82 -13.49
N ASN A 201 -17.65 -28.10 -14.02
CA ASN A 201 -18.03 -28.15 -15.43
C ASN A 201 -17.28 -27.10 -16.23
N TYR A 202 -16.89 -27.45 -17.44
CA TYR A 202 -16.20 -26.58 -18.38
C TYR A 202 -16.94 -26.56 -19.71
N PHE A 203 -17.36 -25.36 -20.14
CA PHE A 203 -18.01 -25.12 -21.41
C PHE A 203 -16.99 -24.79 -22.52
N PHE A 204 -17.25 -25.31 -23.71
CA PHE A 204 -16.44 -25.12 -24.91
C PHE A 204 -17.29 -24.44 -25.98
N THR A 205 -16.78 -23.37 -26.61
CA THR A 205 -17.55 -22.65 -27.65
C THR A 205 -17.90 -23.52 -28.84
N ASN A 206 -17.04 -24.50 -29.14
CA ASN A 206 -17.30 -25.48 -30.18
C ASN A 206 -16.48 -26.76 -29.94
N LEU A 207 -17.13 -27.83 -29.50
CA LEU A 207 -16.53 -29.18 -29.48
C LEU A 207 -16.85 -29.87 -30.82
N PHE A 208 -16.06 -29.61 -31.87
CA PHE A 208 -16.24 -30.28 -33.16
C PHE A 208 -15.84 -31.77 -33.07
N GLY A 209 -16.69 -32.62 -33.65
CA GLY A 209 -16.71 -34.07 -33.44
C GLY A 209 -15.73 -34.92 -34.25
N SER A 210 -15.27 -35.99 -33.57
CA SER A 210 -14.48 -37.16 -33.99
C SER A 210 -12.95 -36.99 -33.95
N PRO A 211 -12.21 -37.80 -33.14
CA PRO A 211 -12.54 -39.15 -32.65
C PRO A 211 -13.49 -39.14 -31.45
N SER A 212 -14.00 -40.29 -31.06
CA SER A 212 -14.80 -40.54 -29.85
C SER A 212 -14.15 -40.11 -28.51
N ILE A 213 -12.99 -39.46 -28.58
CA ILE A 213 -12.14 -39.00 -27.50
C ILE A 213 -11.82 -37.51 -27.75
N ALA A 214 -12.49 -36.64 -27.00
CA ALA A 214 -12.27 -35.20 -27.01
C ALA A 214 -10.99 -34.77 -26.28
N GLY A 215 -10.31 -35.68 -25.59
CA GLY A 215 -9.11 -35.37 -24.82
C GLY A 215 -8.87 -36.35 -23.67
N ALA A 216 -8.09 -35.93 -22.68
CA ALA A 216 -7.76 -36.74 -21.50
C ALA A 216 -7.70 -35.89 -20.22
N ARG A 217 -7.94 -36.56 -19.08
CA ARG A 217 -7.84 -36.00 -17.74
C ARG A 217 -6.60 -36.52 -17.01
N TYR A 218 -6.02 -35.68 -16.15
CA TYR A 218 -4.81 -35.97 -15.40
C TYR A 218 -4.89 -35.52 -13.93
N ASP A 219 -4.17 -36.20 -13.04
CA ASP A 219 -4.06 -35.85 -11.62
C ASP A 219 -3.03 -34.72 -11.38
N SER A 220 -2.81 -34.35 -10.11
CA SER A 220 -1.86 -33.28 -9.74
C SER A 220 -0.40 -33.59 -10.05
N ASN A 221 -0.07 -34.84 -10.38
CA ASN A 221 1.26 -35.29 -10.78
C ASN A 221 1.33 -35.57 -12.29
N TYR A 222 0.39 -35.03 -13.08
CA TYR A 222 0.29 -35.23 -14.53
C TYR A 222 0.08 -36.69 -14.95
N ARG A 223 -0.45 -37.55 -14.07
CA ARG A 223 -0.75 -38.95 -14.42
C ARG A 223 -2.14 -39.06 -15.03
N PHE A 224 -2.24 -39.82 -16.13
CA PHE A 224 -3.49 -40.06 -16.84
C PHE A 224 -4.55 -40.71 -15.92
N ILE A 225 -5.78 -40.19 -15.98
CA ILE A 225 -6.94 -40.69 -15.23
C ILE A 225 -7.88 -41.44 -16.18
N ASP A 226 -8.48 -40.72 -17.14
CA ASP A 226 -9.40 -41.26 -18.13
C ASP A 226 -9.44 -40.39 -19.39
N ASN A 227 -9.97 -40.95 -20.48
CA ASN A 227 -10.31 -40.18 -21.67
C ASN A 227 -11.57 -39.35 -21.44
N ILE A 228 -11.58 -38.16 -22.02
CA ILE A 228 -12.78 -37.34 -22.14
C ILE A 228 -13.54 -37.85 -23.36
N LYS A 229 -14.67 -38.50 -23.13
CA LYS A 229 -15.58 -38.96 -24.18
C LYS A 229 -16.74 -37.98 -24.28
N VAL A 230 -17.06 -37.53 -25.48
CA VAL A 230 -18.23 -36.70 -25.78
C VAL A 230 -19.17 -37.49 -26.69
N SER A 231 -20.48 -37.34 -26.48
CA SER A 231 -21.48 -37.94 -27.34
C SER A 231 -21.42 -37.27 -28.72
N SER A 232 -21.67 -38.01 -29.79
CA SER A 232 -21.38 -37.60 -31.17
C SER A 232 -22.27 -36.46 -31.72
N ASN A 233 -22.96 -35.69 -30.88
CA ASN A 233 -23.64 -34.45 -31.26
C ASN A 233 -23.97 -33.61 -30.01
N GLY A 234 -23.25 -32.49 -29.83
CA GLY A 234 -23.80 -31.32 -29.14
C GLY A 234 -23.43 -31.09 -27.66
N ASP A 235 -22.73 -32.01 -26.99
CA ASP A 235 -22.29 -31.76 -25.62
C ASP A 235 -21.04 -30.88 -25.58
N ASN A 236 -21.26 -29.57 -25.45
CA ASN A 236 -20.21 -28.57 -25.31
C ASN A 236 -19.69 -28.43 -23.86
N ILE A 237 -20.02 -29.38 -22.96
CA ILE A 237 -19.68 -29.31 -21.54
C ILE A 237 -18.90 -30.56 -21.12
N ILE A 238 -17.78 -30.36 -20.43
CA ILE A 238 -16.95 -31.42 -19.87
C ILE A 238 -16.84 -31.22 -18.36
N GLU A 239 -17.19 -32.24 -17.59
CA GLU A 239 -16.89 -32.29 -16.15
C GLU A 239 -15.44 -32.71 -15.92
N SER A 240 -14.72 -31.99 -15.06
CA SER A 240 -13.33 -32.30 -14.67
C SER A 240 -13.21 -33.53 -13.76
N LYS A 241 -14.28 -33.94 -13.08
CA LYS A 241 -14.26 -35.01 -12.07
C LYS A 241 -13.12 -34.78 -11.06
N ARG A 242 -12.28 -35.78 -10.78
CA ARG A 242 -11.14 -35.67 -9.86
C ARG A 242 -9.87 -35.08 -10.48
N ALA A 243 -9.90 -34.68 -11.75
CA ALA A 243 -8.73 -34.21 -12.46
C ALA A 243 -8.20 -32.89 -11.87
N ARG A 244 -6.88 -32.71 -11.92
CA ARG A 244 -6.25 -31.40 -11.75
C ARG A 244 -5.93 -30.76 -13.09
N PHE A 245 -5.71 -31.55 -14.13
CA PHE A 245 -5.47 -31.05 -15.48
C PHE A 245 -6.32 -31.78 -16.52
N ILE A 246 -6.67 -31.09 -17.60
CA ILE A 246 -7.23 -31.67 -18.82
C ILE A 246 -6.38 -31.29 -20.03
N ARG A 247 -6.38 -32.14 -21.06
CA ARG A 247 -5.90 -31.80 -22.41
C ARG A 247 -7.00 -32.11 -23.40
N ILE A 248 -7.21 -31.22 -24.36
CA ILE A 248 -8.35 -31.27 -25.29
C ILE A 248 -7.87 -31.36 -26.73
N ASN A 249 -8.50 -32.21 -27.51
CA ASN A 249 -8.29 -32.39 -28.95
C ASN A 249 -9.17 -31.41 -29.73
N ILE A 250 -8.58 -30.73 -30.70
CA ILE A 250 -9.23 -29.68 -31.49
C ILE A 250 -8.93 -29.94 -32.97
N ALA A 251 -9.96 -29.87 -33.83
CA ALA A 251 -9.83 -29.97 -35.27
C ALA A 251 -10.06 -28.60 -35.94
N GLY A 252 -9.22 -28.21 -36.90
CA GLY A 252 -9.41 -27.01 -37.74
C GLY A 252 -8.23 -26.02 -37.72
N LYS A 253 -8.11 -25.18 -38.77
CA LYS A 253 -6.93 -24.34 -38.99
C LYS A 253 -6.72 -23.32 -37.85
N PRO A 254 -5.47 -23.04 -37.41
CA PRO A 254 -5.20 -22.08 -36.34
C PRO A 254 -5.82 -20.69 -36.59
N SER A 255 -5.89 -20.24 -37.84
CA SER A 255 -6.53 -18.97 -38.24
C SER A 255 -8.02 -18.89 -37.90
N ASP A 256 -8.70 -20.03 -37.86
CA ASP A 256 -10.13 -20.15 -37.58
C ASP A 256 -10.39 -20.29 -36.07
N LEU A 257 -9.45 -20.90 -35.35
CA LEU A 257 -9.48 -21.05 -33.88
C LEU A 257 -9.30 -19.71 -33.16
N VAL A 258 -8.39 -18.84 -33.64
CA VAL A 258 -8.14 -17.48 -33.09
C VAL A 258 -9.43 -16.69 -32.90
N LYS A 259 -10.42 -16.91 -33.78
CA LYS A 259 -11.64 -16.10 -33.81
C LYS A 259 -12.83 -16.74 -33.10
N ASN A 260 -12.81 -18.05 -32.85
CA ASN A 260 -14.04 -18.80 -32.54
C ASN A 260 -13.92 -19.88 -31.44
N PHE A 261 -12.71 -20.22 -30.95
CA PHE A 261 -12.54 -21.28 -29.95
C PHE A 261 -12.20 -20.76 -28.54
N GLY A 262 -12.95 -21.22 -27.53
CA GLY A 262 -12.70 -20.88 -26.14
C GLY A 262 -13.21 -21.94 -25.15
N ILE A 263 -12.61 -21.93 -23.96
CA ILE A 263 -12.86 -22.87 -22.86
C ILE A 263 -13.15 -22.07 -21.61
N TYR A 264 -14.28 -22.30 -20.96
CA TYR A 264 -14.76 -21.52 -19.82
C TYR A 264 -15.21 -22.45 -18.71
N LYS A 265 -15.10 -22.03 -17.45
CA LYS A 265 -15.66 -22.77 -16.31
C LYS A 265 -17.16 -22.40 -16.21
N GLY A 266 -18.03 -23.33 -15.84
CA GLY A 266 -19.46 -23.07 -15.63
C GLY A 266 -20.37 -23.41 -16.82
N VAL A 267 -21.53 -22.76 -16.89
CA VAL A 267 -22.61 -23.00 -17.88
C VAL A 267 -22.75 -21.85 -18.88
N ALA A 268 -23.12 -22.19 -20.12
CA ALA A 268 -23.19 -21.27 -21.24
C ALA A 268 -24.39 -20.32 -21.18
N GLU A 269 -24.16 -19.06 -20.81
CA GLU A 269 -25.01 -17.95 -21.26
C GLU A 269 -24.18 -16.69 -21.61
N GLN A 270 -24.41 -16.22 -22.84
CA GLN A 270 -24.11 -14.90 -23.43
C GLN A 270 -22.79 -14.68 -24.21
N PRO A 271 -22.85 -13.95 -25.36
CA PRO A 271 -21.79 -13.87 -26.37
C PRO A 271 -20.70 -12.87 -26.02
N PHE A 272 -19.48 -13.17 -26.51
CA PHE A 272 -18.33 -12.29 -26.72
C PHE A 272 -18.19 -11.06 -25.78
N ASP A 273 -17.30 -11.23 -24.81
CA ASP A 273 -16.44 -10.17 -24.25
C ASP A 273 -17.17 -8.96 -23.65
N VAL A 274 -17.70 -9.16 -22.44
CA VAL A 274 -17.97 -8.07 -21.50
C VAL A 274 -17.18 -8.39 -20.23
N PRO A 275 -16.21 -7.56 -19.80
CA PRO A 275 -15.78 -7.60 -18.41
C PRO A 275 -17.02 -7.26 -17.58
N ASN A 276 -17.62 -8.26 -16.95
CA ASN A 276 -18.67 -8.04 -15.97
C ASN A 276 -18.09 -7.13 -14.89
N HIS A 277 -18.72 -5.97 -14.73
CA HIS A 277 -18.38 -5.05 -13.66
C HIS A 277 -18.79 -5.72 -12.34
N GLY A 278 -17.82 -6.10 -11.51
CA GLY A 278 -18.09 -6.70 -10.21
C GLY A 278 -18.82 -5.72 -9.28
N LYS A 279 -19.79 -6.23 -8.52
CA LYS A 279 -20.44 -5.49 -7.42
C LYS A 279 -19.58 -5.64 -6.17
N ILE A 280 -19.04 -4.55 -5.65
CA ILE A 280 -18.43 -4.54 -4.31
C ILE A 280 -19.27 -3.67 -3.38
N LYS A 281 -19.91 -4.30 -2.40
CA LYS A 281 -20.60 -3.59 -1.31
C LYS A 281 -19.56 -3.23 -0.24
N GLY A 282 -19.27 -1.94 -0.07
CA GLY A 282 -18.37 -1.45 0.99
C GLY A 282 -16.95 -1.07 0.58
N LEU A 283 -16.70 -0.80 -0.70
CA LEU A 283 -15.40 -0.30 -1.16
C LEU A 283 -15.15 1.12 -0.60
N ARG A 284 -14.08 1.29 0.19
CA ARG A 284 -13.47 2.60 0.47
C ARG A 284 -12.19 2.67 -0.36
N LEU A 285 -12.18 3.57 -1.35
CA LEU A 285 -11.00 3.86 -2.15
C LEU A 285 -10.15 4.87 -1.38
N ASP A 286 -8.98 4.43 -0.92
CA ASP A 286 -7.92 5.34 -0.50
C ASP A 286 -7.32 5.96 -1.77
N THR A 287 -7.28 7.29 -1.84
CA THR A 287 -7.05 8.06 -3.08
C THR A 287 -5.66 7.91 -3.69
N ASP A 288 -4.76 7.22 -3.01
CA ASP A 288 -3.34 7.22 -3.36
C ASP A 288 -2.94 6.08 -4.31
N PHE A 289 -3.85 5.18 -4.70
CA PHE A 289 -3.51 4.06 -5.60
C PHE A 289 -4.55 3.77 -6.70
N LEU A 290 -4.91 4.80 -7.46
CA LEU A 290 -5.30 4.61 -8.86
C LEU A 290 -4.28 5.36 -9.75
N GLU A 291 -3.07 4.83 -9.85
CA GLU A 291 -2.15 5.20 -10.92
C GLU A 291 -2.75 4.73 -12.28
N GLY A 292 -3.65 5.55 -12.82
CA GLY A 292 -3.74 5.82 -14.25
C GLY A 292 -4.29 4.74 -15.18
N LYS A 293 -5.21 3.85 -14.78
CA LYS A 293 -5.83 2.88 -15.73
C LYS A 293 -7.34 2.68 -15.71
N LEU A 294 -8.06 3.19 -14.71
CA LEU A 294 -9.52 3.06 -14.63
C LEU A 294 -10.15 4.43 -14.35
N LEU A 295 -11.02 4.86 -15.26
CA LEU A 295 -11.75 6.12 -15.19
C LEU A 295 -13.11 5.92 -14.51
N PRO A 296 -13.68 6.96 -13.85
CA PRO A 296 -14.98 6.91 -13.19
C PRO A 296 -16.12 6.33 -14.03
N GLU A 297 -16.15 6.57 -15.35
CA GLU A 297 -17.18 6.05 -16.26
C GLU A 297 -17.06 4.55 -16.56
N GLN A 298 -15.98 3.91 -16.10
CA GLN A 298 -15.69 2.49 -16.33
C GLN A 298 -16.20 1.59 -15.20
N PHE A 299 -16.91 2.13 -14.22
CA PHE A 299 -17.51 1.37 -13.13
C PHE A 299 -18.96 0.96 -13.45
N ALA A 300 -19.42 -0.14 -12.84
CA ALA A 300 -20.83 -0.52 -12.90
C ALA A 300 -21.70 0.58 -12.28
N ASP A 301 -22.89 0.80 -12.84
CA ASP A 301 -23.91 1.69 -12.25
C ASP A 301 -23.48 3.17 -12.11
N SER A 302 -22.45 3.58 -12.87
CA SER A 302 -22.10 4.98 -13.08
C SER A 302 -23.25 5.73 -13.76
N LYS A 303 -23.91 6.63 -13.03
CA LYS A 303 -24.81 7.64 -13.57
C LYS A 303 -23.98 8.72 -14.25
N ILE A 304 -24.02 8.70 -15.56
CA ILE A 304 -23.28 9.63 -16.41
C ILE A 304 -24.18 10.82 -16.73
N PHE A 305 -23.80 12.02 -16.27
CA PHE A 305 -24.49 13.27 -16.62
C PHE A 305 -23.83 13.93 -17.83
N ASN A 306 -22.49 13.97 -17.85
CA ASN A 306 -21.70 14.42 -18.99
C ASN A 306 -20.32 13.74 -18.99
N LEU A 307 -19.95 13.10 -20.11
CA LEU A 307 -18.67 12.42 -20.31
C LEU A 307 -17.55 13.30 -20.85
N TYR A 308 -17.90 14.46 -21.41
CA TYR A 308 -16.88 15.34 -21.97
C TYR A 308 -16.20 16.14 -20.85
N ASN A 309 -14.93 15.82 -20.59
CA ASN A 309 -14.08 16.51 -19.62
C ASN A 309 -13.07 17.42 -20.34
N ASN A 310 -13.35 18.73 -20.32
CA ASN A 310 -12.48 19.73 -20.93
C ASN A 310 -11.09 19.83 -20.28
N ASP A 311 -10.98 19.61 -18.97
CA ASP A 311 -9.70 19.72 -18.24
C ASP A 311 -8.71 18.62 -18.66
N SER A 312 -9.25 17.50 -19.18
CA SER A 312 -8.48 16.38 -19.73
C SER A 312 -8.37 16.39 -21.25
N SER A 313 -8.95 17.39 -21.93
CA SER A 313 -8.89 17.52 -23.38
C SER A 313 -7.55 18.08 -23.83
N GLU A 314 -7.11 17.67 -25.02
CA GLU A 314 -5.99 18.32 -25.71
C GLU A 314 -6.47 19.66 -26.26
N GLU A 315 -5.97 20.76 -25.69
CA GLU A 315 -6.34 22.10 -26.11
C GLU A 315 -5.83 22.41 -27.51
N SER A 316 -6.66 23.06 -28.30
CA SER A 316 -6.32 23.50 -29.67
C SER A 316 -5.91 22.36 -30.60
N LYS A 317 -6.45 21.17 -30.36
CA LYS A 317 -6.30 19.97 -31.20
C LYS A 317 -7.65 19.56 -31.76
N TYR A 318 -7.62 18.88 -32.90
CA TYR A 318 -8.79 18.22 -33.47
C TYR A 318 -8.38 16.90 -34.14
N ILE A 319 -9.35 16.03 -34.37
CA ILE A 319 -9.19 14.84 -35.20
C ILE A 319 -10.01 14.95 -36.48
N ASP A 320 -9.38 14.68 -37.63
CA ASP A 320 -10.06 14.71 -38.92
C ASP A 320 -10.85 13.41 -39.21
N ASN A 321 -11.59 13.38 -40.31
CA ASN A 321 -12.39 12.22 -40.73
C ASN A 321 -11.54 11.02 -41.21
N LEU A 322 -10.22 11.13 -41.20
CA LEU A 322 -9.26 10.07 -41.51
C LEU A 322 -8.49 9.58 -40.27
N GLY A 323 -8.85 10.09 -39.08
CA GLY A 323 -8.23 9.70 -37.82
C GLY A 323 -6.89 10.39 -37.52
N ARG A 324 -6.54 11.45 -38.23
CA ARG A 324 -5.31 12.21 -38.03
C ARG A 324 -5.56 13.35 -37.06
N VAL A 325 -4.70 13.47 -36.05
CA VAL A 325 -4.75 14.56 -35.07
C VAL A 325 -3.95 15.74 -35.63
N GLY A 326 -4.57 16.93 -35.67
CA GLY A 326 -3.94 18.18 -36.10
C GLY A 326 -4.21 19.31 -35.12
N ASP A 327 -3.63 20.48 -35.41
CA ASP A 327 -3.85 21.72 -34.66
C ASP A 327 -5.10 22.45 -35.14
N ALA A 328 -5.89 22.99 -34.21
CA ALA A 328 -7.06 23.81 -34.49
C ALA A 328 -7.23 24.90 -33.42
N GLN A 329 -7.22 26.18 -33.83
CA GLN A 329 -7.33 27.31 -32.90
C GLN A 329 -8.65 27.34 -32.10
N ILE A 330 -9.71 26.75 -32.65
CA ILE A 330 -11.08 26.85 -32.13
C ILE A 330 -11.65 25.53 -31.61
N ILE A 331 -10.88 24.45 -31.56
CA ILE A 331 -11.37 23.11 -31.19
C ILE A 331 -10.51 22.54 -30.07
N ASN A 332 -11.14 21.88 -29.11
CA ASN A 332 -10.48 20.99 -28.16
C ASN A 332 -10.85 19.54 -28.48
N LEU A 333 -9.86 18.67 -28.41
CA LEU A 333 -10.02 17.24 -28.69
C LEU A 333 -10.04 16.47 -27.37
N SER A 334 -11.11 15.72 -27.11
CA SER A 334 -11.21 14.96 -25.88
C SER A 334 -10.06 13.97 -25.72
N ARG A 335 -9.77 13.60 -24.47
CA ARG A 335 -9.08 12.33 -24.18
C ARG A 335 -9.80 11.14 -24.85
N PHE A 336 -9.16 9.97 -24.83
CA PHE A 336 -9.84 8.72 -25.17
C PHE A 336 -10.94 8.43 -24.14
N ILE A 337 -12.15 8.19 -24.65
CA ILE A 337 -13.34 7.81 -23.87
C ILE A 337 -13.61 6.33 -24.18
N LYS A 338 -13.73 5.49 -23.15
CA LYS A 338 -14.01 4.06 -23.33
C LYS A 338 -15.45 3.86 -23.78
N VAL A 339 -15.65 2.97 -24.74
CA VAL A 339 -16.96 2.64 -25.31
C VAL A 339 -17.11 1.14 -25.49
N SER A 340 -18.35 0.66 -25.57
CA SER A 340 -18.63 -0.75 -25.89
C SER A 340 -19.35 -0.87 -27.24
N PRO A 341 -19.02 -1.86 -28.08
CA PRO A 341 -19.75 -2.10 -29.33
C PRO A 341 -21.27 -2.18 -29.11
N GLY A 342 -22.04 -1.48 -29.95
CA GLY A 342 -23.50 -1.41 -29.86
C GLY A 342 -24.05 -0.37 -28.86
N GLU A 343 -23.19 0.24 -28.04
CA GLU A 343 -23.61 1.28 -27.09
C GLU A 343 -24.05 2.56 -27.82
N ARG A 344 -25.05 3.26 -27.26
CA ARG A 344 -25.63 4.47 -27.87
C ARG A 344 -25.23 5.72 -27.07
N PHE A 345 -24.64 6.70 -27.74
CA PHE A 345 -24.24 7.98 -27.17
C PHE A 345 -25.07 9.12 -27.74
N LEU A 346 -25.38 10.11 -26.89
CA LEU A 346 -26.17 11.28 -27.19
C LEU A 346 -25.32 12.55 -27.08
N PHE A 347 -25.51 13.46 -28.02
CA PHE A 347 -24.77 14.73 -28.18
C PHE A 347 -25.78 15.86 -28.29
N ASN A 348 -25.61 16.94 -27.53
CA ASN A 348 -26.51 18.11 -27.64
C ASN A 348 -26.05 19.13 -28.69
N LYS A 349 -24.94 18.84 -29.38
CA LYS A 349 -24.40 19.62 -30.49
C LYS A 349 -23.92 18.67 -31.58
N SER A 350 -23.99 19.14 -32.82
CA SER A 350 -23.46 18.42 -33.98
C SER A 350 -22.40 19.27 -34.66
N TYR A 351 -21.31 18.63 -35.07
CA TYR A 351 -20.19 19.25 -35.75
C TYR A 351 -19.96 18.54 -37.09
N GLN A 352 -19.36 19.24 -38.05
CA GLN A 352 -18.97 18.63 -39.33
C GLN A 352 -17.97 17.48 -39.16
N GLN A 353 -17.13 17.56 -38.11
CA GLN A 353 -16.15 16.54 -37.74
C GLN A 353 -16.33 16.25 -36.25
N PRO A 354 -17.31 15.41 -35.85
CA PRO A 354 -17.62 15.19 -34.44
C PRO A 354 -16.57 14.34 -33.72
N GLY A 355 -15.72 13.62 -34.46
CA GLY A 355 -14.65 12.78 -33.92
C GLY A 355 -14.65 11.38 -34.54
N GLY A 356 -14.18 10.37 -33.81
CA GLY A 356 -14.16 9.00 -34.31
C GLY A 356 -13.83 7.92 -33.28
N PHE A 357 -13.88 6.69 -33.76
CA PHE A 357 -13.74 5.45 -33.00
C PHE A 357 -12.40 4.76 -33.25
N PHE A 358 -11.93 4.03 -32.24
CA PHE A 358 -10.63 3.38 -32.23
C PHE A 358 -10.73 1.95 -31.68
N SER A 359 -9.74 1.14 -32.07
CA SER A 359 -9.59 -0.25 -31.61
C SER A 359 -9.13 -0.32 -30.15
N TYR A 360 -9.22 -1.51 -29.54
CA TYR A 360 -8.91 -1.76 -28.13
C TYR A 360 -7.56 -1.19 -27.66
N ASP A 361 -6.55 -1.24 -28.51
CA ASP A 361 -5.19 -0.74 -28.24
C ASP A 361 -5.01 0.79 -28.36
N LYS A 362 -6.06 1.54 -28.74
CA LYS A 362 -6.06 2.98 -29.09
C LYS A 362 -5.19 3.38 -30.29
N LYS A 363 -4.49 2.44 -30.92
CA LYS A 363 -3.52 2.73 -31.99
C LYS A 363 -4.16 2.76 -33.38
N ARG A 364 -5.28 2.07 -33.56
CA ARG A 364 -5.94 1.92 -34.85
C ARG A 364 -7.24 2.70 -34.90
N TRP A 365 -7.32 3.63 -35.85
CA TRP A 365 -8.57 4.29 -36.27
C TRP A 365 -9.52 3.26 -36.90
N MET A 366 -10.78 3.29 -36.49
CA MET A 366 -11.80 2.36 -36.97
C MET A 366 -12.78 3.05 -37.92
N SER A 367 -13.36 4.17 -37.49
CA SER A 367 -14.30 4.95 -38.29
C SER A 367 -14.52 6.34 -37.70
N LYS A 368 -14.98 7.29 -38.53
CA LYS A 368 -15.52 8.57 -38.05
C LYS A 368 -16.81 8.34 -37.24
N ILE A 369 -17.15 9.29 -36.37
CA ILE A 369 -18.47 9.37 -35.75
C ILE A 369 -19.45 9.96 -36.78
N GLU A 370 -20.56 9.27 -36.99
CA GLU A 370 -21.70 9.78 -37.76
C GLU A 370 -22.85 10.05 -36.80
N LEU A 371 -23.24 11.31 -36.69
CA LEU A 371 -24.32 11.75 -35.82
C LEU A 371 -25.66 11.70 -36.58
N THR A 372 -26.63 11.00 -36.02
CA THR A 372 -28.02 10.98 -36.49
C THR A 372 -28.86 11.86 -35.59
N LYS A 373 -29.81 12.61 -36.13
CA LYS A 373 -30.72 13.44 -35.34
C LYS A 373 -31.58 12.55 -34.44
N ASP A 374 -31.61 12.83 -33.14
CA ASP A 374 -32.49 12.15 -32.18
C ASP A 374 -33.77 12.95 -31.95
N ASP A 375 -33.63 14.27 -31.74
CA ASP A 375 -34.71 15.25 -31.68
C ASP A 375 -34.24 16.62 -32.19
N GLU A 376 -34.98 17.69 -31.93
CA GLU A 376 -34.61 19.05 -32.37
C GLU A 376 -33.31 19.58 -31.76
N THR A 377 -32.90 19.06 -30.61
CA THR A 377 -31.78 19.54 -29.79
C THR A 377 -30.68 18.50 -29.55
N TRP A 378 -30.96 17.22 -29.83
CA TRP A 378 -30.05 16.11 -29.59
C TRP A 378 -29.78 15.28 -30.85
N PHE A 379 -28.56 14.74 -30.89
CA PHE A 379 -28.06 13.82 -31.90
C PHE A 379 -27.55 12.56 -31.20
N TYR A 380 -27.44 11.45 -31.92
CA TYR A 380 -26.90 10.21 -31.40
C TYR A 380 -25.95 9.52 -32.36
N CYS A 381 -25.07 8.69 -31.82
CA CYS A 381 -24.34 7.68 -32.59
C CYS A 381 -24.41 6.33 -31.87
N THR A 382 -24.22 5.25 -32.64
CA THR A 382 -24.08 3.89 -32.11
C THR A 382 -22.65 3.42 -32.33
N VAL A 383 -22.03 2.87 -31.31
CA VAL A 383 -20.64 2.41 -31.37
C VAL A 383 -20.54 1.21 -32.34
N PRO A 384 -19.68 1.27 -33.37
CA PRO A 384 -19.53 0.16 -34.32
C PRO A 384 -18.90 -1.09 -33.67
N LYS A 385 -19.01 -2.23 -34.36
CA LYS A 385 -18.34 -3.48 -33.95
C LYS A 385 -16.82 -3.26 -33.83
N ASN A 386 -16.20 -3.92 -32.85
CA ASN A 386 -14.75 -3.87 -32.58
C ASN A 386 -14.19 -2.48 -32.22
N CYS A 387 -15.04 -1.51 -31.90
CA CYS A 387 -14.64 -0.20 -31.41
C CYS A 387 -14.75 -0.15 -29.89
N TYR A 388 -13.67 0.26 -29.23
CA TYR A 388 -13.56 0.25 -27.76
C TYR A 388 -13.17 1.59 -27.18
N TRP A 389 -12.79 2.54 -28.03
CA TRP A 389 -12.53 3.92 -27.64
C TRP A 389 -13.12 4.90 -28.64
N MET A 390 -13.52 6.09 -28.17
CA MET A 390 -13.87 7.23 -29.01
C MET A 390 -13.05 8.45 -28.61
N ARG A 391 -12.87 9.38 -29.56
CA ARG A 391 -12.44 10.76 -29.31
C ARG A 391 -13.39 11.71 -29.99
N ILE A 392 -13.68 12.84 -29.35
CA ILE A 392 -14.65 13.83 -29.85
C ILE A 392 -14.02 15.21 -29.97
N ASN A 393 -14.39 15.93 -31.02
CA ASN A 393 -14.03 17.33 -31.21
C ASN A 393 -15.12 18.22 -30.60
N VAL A 394 -14.74 19.24 -29.84
CA VAL A 394 -15.66 20.24 -29.29
C VAL A 394 -15.13 21.63 -29.60
N VAL A 395 -15.99 22.49 -30.17
CA VAL A 395 -15.62 23.87 -30.50
C VAL A 395 -15.52 24.68 -29.20
N LYS A 396 -14.50 25.52 -29.05
CA LYS A 396 -14.20 26.29 -27.82
C LYS A 396 -15.39 27.11 -27.30
N ILE A 397 -16.20 27.68 -28.21
CA ILE A 397 -17.40 28.46 -27.83
C ILE A 397 -18.49 27.61 -27.17
N ASP A 398 -18.53 26.31 -27.46
CA ASP A 398 -19.53 25.39 -26.90
C ASP A 398 -19.05 24.71 -25.61
N LEU A 399 -17.81 24.91 -25.14
CA LEU A 399 -17.27 24.20 -23.97
C LEU A 399 -18.15 24.35 -22.71
N GLY A 400 -18.75 25.52 -22.52
CA GLY A 400 -19.66 25.81 -21.41
C GLY A 400 -21.09 25.29 -21.60
N MET A 401 -21.37 24.56 -22.68
CA MET A 401 -22.71 24.03 -22.97
C MET A 401 -22.75 22.64 -23.62
N PHE A 402 -21.61 22.09 -24.05
CA PHE A 402 -21.54 20.80 -24.73
C PHE A 402 -21.75 19.63 -23.75
N MET A 403 -22.57 18.66 -24.15
CA MET A 403 -22.85 17.45 -23.38
C MET A 403 -22.75 16.19 -24.24
N LEU A 404 -22.07 15.19 -23.68
CA LEU A 404 -22.00 13.81 -24.17
C LEU A 404 -22.53 12.87 -23.09
N THR A 405 -23.55 12.07 -23.40
CA THR A 405 -24.23 11.19 -22.42
C THR A 405 -24.58 9.82 -23.00
N LYS A 406 -24.82 8.84 -22.13
CA LYS A 406 -25.27 7.48 -22.48
C LYS A 406 -26.78 7.36 -22.30
N GLY A 407 -27.53 7.36 -23.40
CA GLY A 407 -28.98 7.04 -23.42
C GLY A 407 -29.95 7.99 -22.71
N ILE A 408 -29.54 8.78 -21.72
CA ILE A 408 -30.39 9.70 -20.94
C ILE A 408 -30.03 11.15 -21.28
N LYS A 409 -31.03 11.97 -21.62
CA LYS A 409 -30.89 13.40 -21.90
C LYS A 409 -30.98 14.21 -20.59
N PRO A 410 -29.94 14.96 -20.19
CA PRO A 410 -30.02 15.90 -19.08
C PRO A 410 -31.02 17.03 -19.37
N LYS A 411 -31.73 17.50 -18.33
CA LYS A 411 -32.69 18.62 -18.43
C LYS A 411 -32.01 19.98 -18.63
N SER A 412 -30.75 20.11 -18.24
CA SER A 412 -29.95 21.33 -18.34
C SER A 412 -28.49 20.97 -18.54
N PHE A 413 -27.69 21.92 -19.01
CA PHE A 413 -26.25 21.76 -19.08
C PHE A 413 -25.69 21.33 -17.72
N THR A 414 -24.87 20.28 -17.75
CA THR A 414 -24.06 19.84 -16.62
C THR A 414 -22.63 19.71 -17.13
N PRO A 415 -21.62 20.31 -16.48
CA PRO A 415 -20.22 20.04 -16.81
C PRO A 415 -19.91 18.55 -16.62
N TYR A 416 -18.70 18.11 -16.98
CA TYR A 416 -18.26 16.73 -16.73
C TYR A 416 -18.66 16.29 -15.32
N LYS A 417 -19.48 15.23 -15.26
CA LYS A 417 -20.03 14.74 -14.01
C LYS A 417 -20.47 13.29 -14.17
N ILE A 418 -19.92 12.44 -13.31
CA ILE A 418 -20.27 11.03 -13.19
C ILE A 418 -20.55 10.78 -11.71
N GLU A 419 -21.70 10.18 -11.40
CA GLU A 419 -22.03 9.73 -10.05
C GLU A 419 -22.02 8.21 -10.02
N ASN A 420 -21.37 7.60 -9.03
CA ASN A 420 -21.47 6.17 -8.78
C ASN A 420 -22.19 5.97 -7.45
N GLU A 421 -23.23 5.13 -7.39
CA GLU A 421 -23.99 4.92 -6.16
C GLU A 421 -23.15 4.30 -5.02
N TRP A 422 -22.08 3.58 -5.36
CA TRP A 422 -21.24 2.86 -4.40
C TRP A 422 -19.81 3.34 -4.35
N ILE A 423 -19.40 4.13 -5.34
CA ILE A 423 -18.12 4.82 -5.32
C ILE A 423 -18.42 6.29 -5.13
N LYS A 424 -18.35 6.74 -3.88
CA LYS A 424 -18.06 8.14 -3.59
C LYS A 424 -16.60 8.39 -3.98
N ILE A 425 -16.32 8.48 -5.28
CA ILE A 425 -15.10 9.14 -5.75
C ILE A 425 -15.30 10.57 -5.26
N PRO A 426 -14.43 11.11 -4.40
CA PRO A 426 -14.56 12.49 -4.00
C PRO A 426 -14.08 13.36 -5.17
N GLU A 427 -14.86 13.38 -6.26
CA GLU A 427 -14.75 14.40 -7.31
C GLU A 427 -15.26 15.75 -6.82
N ARG A 428 -15.78 15.80 -5.59
CA ARG A 428 -15.77 16.96 -4.72
C ARG A 428 -15.40 16.53 -3.32
N MET A 429 -14.63 17.37 -2.63
CA MET A 429 -14.39 17.24 -1.19
C MET A 429 -15.67 17.51 -0.37
N ASP A 430 -16.81 17.78 -1.02
CA ASP A 430 -18.03 18.25 -0.36
C ASP A 430 -18.55 17.22 0.65
N GLY A 431 -18.53 17.65 1.90
CA GLY A 431 -19.08 16.93 3.04
C GLY A 431 -18.29 15.72 3.55
N PHE A 432 -17.03 15.53 3.14
CA PHE A 432 -16.19 14.49 3.75
C PHE A 432 -15.80 14.83 5.20
N LEU A 433 -15.56 16.11 5.46
CA LEU A 433 -15.32 16.64 6.78
C LEU A 433 -16.63 17.12 7.44
N ASP A 434 -17.80 16.73 6.91
CA ASP A 434 -19.08 17.01 7.57
C ASP A 434 -19.01 16.60 9.03
N ASP A 435 -19.46 17.50 9.89
CA ASP A 435 -19.48 17.36 11.35
C ASP A 435 -18.10 17.19 12.00
N LYS A 436 -16.99 17.47 11.30
CA LYS A 436 -15.65 17.52 11.89
C LYS A 436 -15.35 18.94 12.37
N ASN A 437 -15.10 19.08 13.66
CA ASN A 437 -14.60 20.32 14.22
C ASN A 437 -13.07 20.32 14.13
N ILE A 438 -12.50 21.28 13.39
CA ILE A 438 -11.06 21.36 13.12
C ILE A 438 -10.50 22.66 13.68
N ALA A 439 -9.51 22.55 14.58
CA ALA A 439 -8.68 23.66 14.97
C ALA A 439 -7.47 23.73 14.04
N VAL A 440 -7.25 24.89 13.41
CA VAL A 440 -6.05 25.13 12.59
C VAL A 440 -5.19 26.19 13.24
N SER A 441 -3.93 25.87 13.52
CA SER A 441 -2.98 26.80 14.15
C SER A 441 -1.74 26.99 13.29
N GLY A 442 -1.22 28.22 13.31
CA GLY A 442 -0.03 28.57 12.56
C GLY A 442 0.30 30.05 12.66
N ASP A 443 1.21 30.49 11.80
CA ASP A 443 1.73 31.86 11.80
C ASP A 443 0.89 32.82 10.93
N SER A 444 1.55 33.78 10.28
CA SER A 444 0.91 34.75 9.37
C SER A 444 0.19 34.07 8.22
N ILE A 445 0.67 32.95 7.70
CA ILE A 445 0.00 32.22 6.59
C ILE A 445 -1.39 31.75 7.05
N THR A 446 -1.52 31.32 8.30
CA THR A 446 -2.80 30.91 8.90
C THR A 446 -3.66 32.13 9.24
N TRP A 447 -3.05 33.18 9.80
CA TRP A 447 -3.74 34.41 10.20
C TRP A 447 -4.37 35.17 9.01
N LEU A 448 -3.79 35.06 7.81
CA LEU A 448 -4.23 35.77 6.61
C LEU A 448 -5.63 35.37 6.10
N HIS A 449 -6.24 34.30 6.61
CA HIS A 449 -7.59 33.92 6.19
C HIS A 449 -8.60 35.05 6.44
N ASN A 450 -9.28 35.47 5.37
CA ASN A 450 -10.22 36.59 5.32
C ASN A 450 -9.62 37.98 5.63
N GLN A 451 -8.29 38.13 5.64
CA GLN A 451 -7.63 39.43 5.76
C GLN A 451 -7.55 40.14 4.40
N THR A 452 -7.53 41.48 4.42
CA THR A 452 -7.28 42.30 3.22
C THR A 452 -5.86 42.82 3.26
N VAL A 453 -5.08 42.51 2.22
CA VAL A 453 -3.69 42.96 2.08
C VAL A 453 -3.63 44.07 1.02
N GLU A 454 -2.97 45.18 1.34
CA GLU A 454 -2.78 46.29 0.42
C GLU A 454 -2.04 45.83 -0.85
N GLY A 455 -2.54 46.21 -2.03
CA GLY A 455 -1.96 45.80 -3.32
C GLY A 455 -2.26 44.36 -3.77
N VAL A 456 -2.85 43.52 -2.90
CA VAL A 456 -3.20 42.11 -3.24
C VAL A 456 -4.71 41.88 -3.20
N GLY A 457 -5.41 42.50 -2.23
CA GLY A 457 -6.83 42.33 -2.00
C GLY A 457 -7.14 41.34 -0.88
N LYS A 458 -8.38 40.83 -0.86
CA LYS A 458 -8.84 39.88 0.16
C LYS A 458 -8.21 38.50 -0.05
N ILE A 459 -7.58 37.98 1.00
CA ILE A 459 -7.00 36.64 1.02
C ILE A 459 -8.03 35.63 1.54
N THR A 460 -8.35 34.66 0.70
CA THR A 460 -9.08 33.45 1.08
C THR A 460 -8.05 32.40 1.49
N GLY A 461 -7.81 32.27 2.79
CA GLY A 461 -6.82 31.33 3.34
C GLY A 461 -7.14 29.86 3.02
N TYR A 462 -6.14 28.99 3.16
CA TYR A 462 -6.22 27.55 2.86
C TYR A 462 -7.35 26.83 3.62
N GLN A 463 -7.77 27.39 4.74
CA GLN A 463 -8.93 26.97 5.54
C GLN A 463 -10.20 26.86 4.72
N GLN A 464 -10.37 27.68 3.69
CA GLN A 464 -11.55 27.63 2.84
C GLN A 464 -11.72 26.26 2.19
N LYS A 465 -10.64 25.58 1.81
CA LYS A 465 -10.73 24.22 1.24
C LYS A 465 -11.22 23.18 2.25
N LEU A 466 -10.91 23.36 3.54
CA LEU A 466 -11.43 22.50 4.61
C LEU A 466 -12.92 22.79 4.85
N ILE A 467 -13.33 24.06 4.80
CA ILE A 467 -14.74 24.48 4.92
C ILE A 467 -15.56 23.97 3.74
N ASP A 468 -15.06 24.15 2.52
CA ASP A 468 -15.67 23.64 1.28
C ASP A 468 -15.77 22.10 1.32
N ALA A 469 -14.90 21.45 2.09
CA ALA A 469 -14.93 20.02 2.34
C ALA A 469 -15.93 19.57 3.44
N GLY A 470 -16.71 20.50 4.01
CA GLY A 470 -17.72 20.24 5.06
C GLY A 470 -17.26 20.48 6.50
N ALA A 471 -15.99 20.86 6.73
CA ALA A 471 -15.47 21.03 8.09
C ALA A 471 -15.99 22.29 8.78
N ASN A 472 -16.22 22.19 10.09
CA ASN A 472 -16.33 23.34 10.97
C ASN A 472 -14.93 23.78 11.41
N VAL A 473 -14.38 24.82 10.77
CA VAL A 473 -13.00 25.26 11.00
C VAL A 473 -12.93 26.44 11.96
N MET A 474 -12.15 26.32 13.04
CA MET A 474 -11.70 27.46 13.85
C MET A 474 -10.23 27.76 13.60
N THR A 475 -9.93 29.03 13.35
CA THR A 475 -8.59 29.50 12.98
C THR A 475 -7.89 30.18 14.16
N TYR A 476 -6.66 29.72 14.45
CA TYR A 476 -5.78 30.20 15.51
C TYR A 476 -4.42 30.62 14.91
N GLY A 477 -4.47 31.58 13.99
CA GLY A 477 -3.27 32.15 13.36
C GLY A 477 -2.70 33.32 14.16
N ASN A 478 -1.37 33.35 14.34
CA ASN A 478 -0.66 34.45 14.98
C ASN A 478 0.42 35.01 14.06
N SER A 479 0.20 36.21 13.54
CA SER A 479 1.09 36.83 12.55
C SER A 479 2.51 37.02 13.10
N GLY A 480 3.49 36.48 12.38
CA GLY A 480 4.91 36.56 12.77
C GLY A 480 5.33 35.65 13.92
N ALA A 481 4.44 34.81 14.45
CA ALA A 481 4.75 33.91 15.55
C ALA A 481 5.74 32.80 15.15
N THR A 482 6.57 32.42 16.11
CA THR A 482 7.37 31.19 16.09
C THR A 482 6.65 30.07 16.84
N TYR A 483 7.14 28.83 16.78
CA TYR A 483 6.68 27.81 17.74
C TYR A 483 7.15 28.14 19.16
N ARG A 484 8.44 28.42 19.32
CA ARG A 484 9.09 28.66 20.62
C ARG A 484 8.64 29.95 21.30
N LEU A 485 8.84 30.02 22.60
CA LEU A 485 8.78 31.27 23.36
C LEU A 485 9.88 32.24 22.91
N TYR A 486 9.57 33.53 23.01
CA TYR A 486 10.58 34.57 22.85
C TYR A 486 11.64 34.48 23.95
N ASP A 487 12.90 34.61 23.55
CA ASP A 487 14.04 34.75 24.44
C ASP A 487 14.94 35.88 23.88
N SER A 488 15.14 36.92 24.67
CA SER A 488 15.96 38.08 24.29
C SER A 488 17.45 37.75 24.15
N ALA A 489 17.91 36.62 24.68
CA ALA A 489 19.27 36.13 24.46
C ALA A 489 19.46 35.50 23.06
N ILE A 490 18.37 35.16 22.37
CA ILE A 490 18.36 34.39 21.12
C ILE A 490 17.83 35.23 19.95
N SER A 491 16.78 36.02 20.19
CA SER A 491 16.17 36.90 19.21
C SER A 491 16.34 38.36 19.62
N ASN A 492 16.77 39.19 18.68
CA ASN A 492 16.82 40.65 18.83
C ASN A 492 15.46 41.32 18.52
N MET A 493 14.47 40.55 18.06
CA MET A 493 13.13 41.04 17.75
C MET A 493 12.11 40.25 18.56
N GLU A 494 11.32 40.96 19.35
CA GLU A 494 10.19 40.37 20.06
C GLU A 494 9.19 39.76 19.06
N HIS A 495 8.67 38.59 19.39
CA HIS A 495 7.77 37.85 18.51
C HIS A 495 6.73 37.06 19.31
N GLY A 496 5.60 36.76 18.66
CA GLY A 496 4.59 35.84 19.19
C GLY A 496 5.09 34.40 19.28
N SER A 497 4.33 33.56 19.98
CA SER A 497 4.64 32.13 20.17
C SER A 497 3.38 31.29 20.11
N LEU A 498 3.38 30.27 19.26
CA LEU A 498 2.30 29.28 19.21
C LEU A 498 2.25 28.46 20.50
N TYR A 499 3.40 28.15 21.13
CA TYR A 499 3.41 27.49 22.44
C TYR A 499 2.75 28.36 23.50
N LYS A 500 3.05 29.66 23.55
CA LYS A 500 2.38 30.58 24.48
C LYS A 500 0.87 30.59 24.24
N ASP A 501 0.46 30.78 22.99
CA ASP A 501 -0.95 30.85 22.62
C ASP A 501 -1.73 29.59 23.00
N ILE A 502 -1.14 28.41 22.78
CA ILE A 502 -1.83 27.13 22.92
C ILE A 502 -1.75 26.61 24.36
N VAL A 503 -0.57 26.65 24.98
CA VAL A 503 -0.29 25.97 26.26
C VAL A 503 -0.39 26.92 27.45
N ILE A 504 0.10 28.16 27.32
CA ILE A 504 0.10 29.11 28.45
C ILE A 504 -1.22 29.88 28.51
N ASP A 505 -1.64 30.43 27.37
CA ASP A 505 -2.84 31.25 27.28
C ASP A 505 -4.10 30.40 27.06
N GLU A 506 -3.93 29.09 26.88
CA GLU A 506 -4.99 28.09 26.64
C GLU A 506 -6.04 28.54 25.60
N LYS A 507 -5.61 29.22 24.51
CA LYS A 507 -6.54 29.81 23.53
C LYS A 507 -7.37 28.77 22.78
N ILE A 508 -6.95 27.51 22.79
CA ILE A 508 -7.64 26.40 22.14
C ILE A 508 -8.21 25.45 23.20
N ASP A 509 -9.54 25.33 23.23
CA ASP A 509 -10.23 24.29 23.99
C ASP A 509 -10.29 23.00 23.16
N PHE A 510 -9.28 22.15 23.32
CA PHE A 510 -9.13 20.91 22.55
C PHE A 510 -10.25 19.88 22.76
N THR A 511 -11.08 20.01 23.79
CA THR A 511 -12.22 19.10 23.99
C THR A 511 -13.33 19.28 22.95
N LYS A 512 -13.30 20.39 22.20
CA LYS A 512 -14.29 20.74 21.17
C LYS A 512 -13.92 20.25 19.76
N PHE A 513 -12.72 19.72 19.55
CA PHE A 513 -12.19 19.44 18.22
C PHE A 513 -11.92 17.95 18.00
N ASP A 514 -12.20 17.50 16.77
CA ASP A 514 -11.81 16.18 16.28
C ASP A 514 -10.37 16.18 15.75
N ILE A 515 -9.97 17.29 15.14
CA ILE A 515 -8.73 17.42 14.39
C ILE A 515 -8.03 18.72 14.79
N PHE A 516 -6.71 18.63 14.94
CA PHE A 516 -5.84 19.77 15.16
C PHE A 516 -4.73 19.79 14.10
N THR A 517 -4.55 20.93 13.43
CA THR A 517 -3.45 21.12 12.48
C THR A 517 -2.45 22.15 12.99
N MET A 518 -1.18 21.86 12.75
CA MET A 518 -0.05 22.72 13.11
C MET A 518 0.72 23.08 11.84
N PHE A 519 0.70 24.36 11.48
CA PHE A 519 1.36 24.89 10.28
C PHE A 519 2.08 26.20 10.59
N GLY A 520 3.21 26.07 11.28
CA GLY A 520 4.09 27.18 11.64
C GLY A 520 5.56 26.81 11.43
N GLY A 521 6.45 27.65 11.93
CA GLY A 521 7.90 27.39 11.91
C GLY A 521 8.68 28.26 10.94
N THR A 522 8.05 28.94 9.98
CA THR A 522 8.77 29.76 8.99
C THR A 522 9.49 30.95 9.63
N ASN A 523 9.01 31.42 10.78
CA ASN A 523 9.60 32.53 11.52
C ASN A 523 10.70 32.07 12.49
N ASP A 524 10.73 30.79 12.88
CA ASP A 524 11.71 30.26 13.83
C ASP A 524 13.17 30.48 13.39
N PRO A 525 13.57 30.24 12.13
CA PRO A 525 14.90 30.60 11.66
C PRO A 525 15.08 32.11 11.45
N ALA A 526 14.02 32.83 11.06
CA ALA A 526 14.08 34.28 10.83
C ALA A 526 14.23 35.11 12.11
N ARG A 527 13.86 34.54 13.27
CA ARG A 527 13.94 35.16 14.61
C ARG A 527 15.09 34.59 15.46
N GLY A 528 16.17 34.15 14.83
CA GLY A 528 17.30 33.50 15.51
C GLY A 528 17.06 32.00 15.74
N ALA A 529 17.59 31.17 14.85
CA ALA A 529 17.37 29.72 14.88
C ALA A 529 17.86 29.10 16.21
N ASN A 530 16.92 28.70 17.07
CA ASN A 530 17.16 27.87 18.26
C ASN A 530 16.22 26.66 18.24
N PHE A 531 16.61 25.63 17.50
CA PHE A 531 15.73 24.49 17.30
C PHE A 531 15.71 23.51 18.48
N GLY A 532 16.82 23.39 19.21
CA GLY A 532 16.99 22.34 20.22
C GLY A 532 17.15 20.96 19.59
N THR A 533 17.04 19.91 20.41
CA THR A 533 16.99 18.51 19.96
C THR A 533 15.54 18.06 19.79
N VAL A 534 15.31 17.01 18.99
CA VAL A 534 13.96 16.51 18.68
C VAL A 534 13.21 15.96 19.89
N ASP A 535 13.94 15.57 20.94
CA ASP A 535 13.46 15.11 22.24
C ASP A 535 13.43 16.21 23.31
N SER A 536 13.77 17.46 22.94
CA SER A 536 13.73 18.60 23.85
C SER A 536 12.33 18.80 24.43
N GLU A 537 12.28 19.29 25.67
CA GLU A 537 11.05 19.77 26.32
C GLU A 537 11.23 21.22 26.81
N ASP A 538 12.21 21.94 26.25
CA ASP A 538 12.39 23.37 26.53
C ASP A 538 11.48 24.21 25.62
N PRO A 539 10.51 24.98 26.17
CA PRO A 539 9.61 25.80 25.38
C PRO A 539 10.32 26.98 24.66
N LYS A 540 11.58 27.27 24.99
CA LYS A 540 12.42 28.24 24.28
C LYS A 540 13.16 27.67 23.08
N THR A 541 13.07 26.35 22.85
CA THR A 541 13.55 25.69 21.64
C THR A 541 12.37 25.36 20.73
N THR A 542 12.55 25.45 19.40
CA THR A 542 11.47 25.17 18.44
C THR A 542 10.92 23.76 18.60
N PHE A 543 11.78 22.75 18.68
CA PHE A 543 11.36 21.35 18.80
C PHE A 543 10.76 21.07 20.19
N GLY A 544 11.31 21.66 21.26
CA GLY A 544 10.73 21.53 22.59
C GLY A 544 9.33 22.14 22.69
N ALA A 545 9.12 23.31 22.10
CA ALA A 545 7.81 23.94 22.02
C ALA A 545 6.79 23.09 21.24
N VAL A 546 7.19 22.50 20.10
CA VAL A 546 6.31 21.60 19.33
C VAL A 546 5.95 20.35 20.14
N ASN A 547 6.93 19.74 20.81
CA ASN A 547 6.70 18.57 21.69
C ASN A 547 5.69 18.89 22.79
N LEU A 548 5.85 20.02 23.47
CA LEU A 548 4.95 20.43 24.54
C LEU A 548 3.53 20.77 24.03
N ILE A 549 3.41 21.38 22.85
CA ILE A 549 2.09 21.62 22.22
C ILE A 549 1.38 20.28 21.95
N ILE A 550 2.08 19.30 21.36
CA ILE A 550 1.52 17.99 21.05
C ILE A 550 1.07 17.27 22.32
N LYS A 551 1.93 17.24 23.36
CA LYS A 551 1.61 16.65 24.66
C LYS A 551 0.37 17.30 25.28
N TYR A 552 0.36 18.63 25.38
CA TYR A 552 -0.76 19.38 25.94
C TYR A 552 -2.07 19.11 25.19
N ALA A 553 -2.04 19.08 23.85
CA ALA A 553 -3.23 18.81 23.04
C ALA A 553 -3.78 17.39 23.27
N LEU A 554 -2.91 16.38 23.33
CA LEU A 554 -3.30 14.98 23.59
C LEU A 554 -3.71 14.74 25.05
N GLU A 555 -3.13 15.45 26.01
CA GLU A 555 -3.56 15.42 27.42
C GLU A 555 -4.99 15.94 27.57
N LYS A 556 -5.33 17.05 26.89
CA LYS A 556 -6.68 17.63 26.93
C LYS A 556 -7.70 16.82 26.12
N ASN A 557 -7.27 16.17 25.05
CA ASN A 557 -8.13 15.29 24.25
C ASN A 557 -7.33 14.09 23.68
N PRO A 558 -7.34 12.93 24.35
CA PRO A 558 -6.60 11.73 23.91
C PRO A 558 -7.07 11.14 22.57
N LYS A 559 -8.22 11.56 22.04
CA LYS A 559 -8.76 11.12 20.74
C LYS A 559 -8.46 12.09 19.60
N LEU A 560 -7.85 13.24 19.91
CA LEU A 560 -7.56 14.29 18.95
C LEU A 560 -6.61 13.77 17.88
N LYS A 561 -6.95 14.01 16.61
CA LYS A 561 -6.04 13.71 15.50
C LYS A 561 -5.20 14.94 15.18
N ILE A 562 -3.89 14.81 15.33
CA ILE A 562 -2.96 15.89 15.08
C ILE A 562 -2.30 15.69 13.72
N TYR A 563 -2.27 16.74 12.90
CA TYR A 563 -1.59 16.76 11.60
C TYR A 563 -0.55 17.87 11.60
N LEU A 564 0.71 17.51 11.36
CA LEU A 564 1.83 18.45 11.34
C LEU A 564 2.23 18.77 9.90
N PHE A 565 2.37 20.05 9.60
CA PHE A 565 2.79 20.54 8.28
C PHE A 565 4.08 21.33 8.43
N SER A 566 5.09 21.02 7.61
CA SER A 566 6.27 21.89 7.52
C SER A 566 5.89 23.23 6.89
N PRO A 567 6.68 24.30 7.07
CA PRO A 567 6.56 25.51 6.24
C PRO A 567 6.70 25.22 4.73
N ILE A 568 6.17 26.11 3.89
CA ILE A 568 6.45 26.15 2.45
C ILE A 568 7.82 26.76 2.16
N GLN A 569 8.29 26.67 0.91
CA GLN A 569 9.47 27.44 0.49
C GLN A 569 9.17 28.94 0.46
N SER A 570 10.14 29.74 0.92
CA SER A 570 10.20 31.18 0.75
C SER A 570 11.48 31.53 0.01
N THR A 571 11.44 32.58 -0.80
CA THR A 571 12.61 33.17 -1.46
C THR A 571 13.19 34.36 -0.69
N THR A 572 12.79 34.55 0.57
CA THR A 572 13.35 35.57 1.46
C THR A 572 14.63 35.10 2.16
N ASP A 573 15.67 35.95 2.19
CA ASP A 573 16.99 35.62 2.77
C ASP A 573 16.96 35.32 4.28
N SER A 574 15.94 35.81 4.99
CA SER A 574 15.76 35.55 6.41
C SER A 574 15.31 34.12 6.74
N ARG A 575 15.02 33.29 5.73
CA ARG A 575 14.77 31.84 5.87
C ARG A 575 15.83 31.04 5.12
N PRO A 576 17.08 31.01 5.62
CA PRO A 576 18.17 30.35 4.91
C PRO A 576 17.87 28.86 4.72
N ARG A 577 18.06 28.37 3.49
CA ARG A 577 17.64 27.05 3.03
C ARG A 577 18.12 25.91 3.94
N ASN A 578 19.37 25.95 4.38
CA ASN A 578 19.92 24.93 5.29
C ASN A 578 19.15 24.86 6.62
N LYS A 579 18.73 26.01 7.18
CA LYS A 579 17.94 26.07 8.42
C LYS A 579 16.49 25.65 8.21
N MET A 580 15.90 25.95 7.06
CA MET A 580 14.57 25.44 6.71
C MET A 580 14.58 23.91 6.56
N ILE A 581 15.62 23.34 5.95
CA ILE A 581 15.77 21.89 5.84
C ILE A 581 15.93 21.26 7.22
N GLU A 582 16.80 21.81 8.07
CA GLU A 582 17.01 21.35 9.45
C GLU A 582 15.69 21.35 10.26
N LEU A 583 14.91 22.43 10.15
CA LEU A 583 13.58 22.54 10.74
C LEU A 583 12.63 21.45 10.22
N CYS A 584 12.52 21.28 8.90
CA CYS A 584 11.60 20.30 8.30
C CYS A 584 11.92 18.87 8.71
N GLU A 585 13.21 18.50 8.72
CA GLU A 585 13.66 17.17 9.16
C GLU A 585 13.41 16.95 10.66
N GLY A 586 13.59 17.96 11.49
CA GLY A 586 13.26 17.87 12.91
C GLY A 586 11.77 17.72 13.17
N LEU A 587 10.92 18.50 12.48
CA LEU A 587 9.46 18.35 12.56
C LEU A 587 9.00 16.96 12.11
N LYS A 588 9.59 16.41 11.04
CA LYS A 588 9.33 15.04 10.57
C LYS A 588 9.69 14.00 11.63
N LYS A 589 10.86 14.15 12.28
CA LYS A 589 11.29 13.25 13.37
C LYS A 589 10.35 13.33 14.57
N ILE A 590 9.92 14.52 14.96
CA ILE A 590 8.92 14.71 16.03
C ILE A 590 7.60 14.02 15.65
N ALA A 591 7.13 14.21 14.43
CA ALA A 591 5.89 13.57 13.99
C ALA A 591 5.96 12.04 14.05
N ASN A 592 7.08 11.45 13.61
CA ASN A 592 7.34 10.02 13.74
C ASN A 592 7.39 9.56 15.20
N PHE A 593 8.01 10.36 16.08
CA PHE A 593 8.10 10.04 17.51
C PHE A 593 6.72 9.94 18.17
N TYR A 594 5.80 10.86 17.85
CA TYR A 594 4.42 10.82 18.34
C TYR A 594 3.46 9.98 17.48
N SER A 595 3.95 9.33 16.41
CA SER A 595 3.13 8.59 15.44
C SER A 595 1.99 9.43 14.85
N ILE A 596 2.24 10.72 14.58
CA ILE A 596 1.27 11.63 13.96
C ILE A 596 1.60 11.86 12.47
N PRO A 597 0.59 12.04 11.61
CA PRO A 597 0.81 12.38 10.20
C PRO A 597 1.64 13.68 10.01
N PHE A 598 2.59 13.64 9.07
CA PHE A 598 3.40 14.80 8.66
C PHE A 598 3.37 15.02 7.16
N LYS A 599 3.09 16.26 6.72
CA LYS A 599 3.22 16.67 5.31
C LYS A 599 4.35 17.67 5.16
N ASN A 600 5.31 17.29 4.33
CA ASN A 600 6.48 18.10 4.04
C ASN A 600 6.17 19.12 2.94
N MET A 601 5.46 20.20 3.29
CA MET A 601 5.11 21.27 2.36
C MET A 601 6.34 21.95 1.73
N TYR A 602 7.50 21.87 2.37
CA TYR A 602 8.73 22.48 1.87
C TYR A 602 9.26 21.74 0.62
N PHE A 603 9.24 20.41 0.64
CA PHE A 603 9.74 19.59 -0.47
C PHE A 603 8.64 19.10 -1.41
N GLU A 604 7.41 18.95 -0.91
CA GLU A 604 6.29 18.32 -1.63
C GLU A 604 5.12 19.28 -1.87
N GLY A 605 5.21 20.53 -1.41
CA GLY A 605 4.11 21.50 -1.48
C GLY A 605 3.94 22.17 -2.85
N GLY A 606 4.86 21.96 -3.79
CA GLY A 606 4.77 22.46 -5.17
C GLY A 606 5.13 23.94 -5.37
N ILE A 607 5.29 24.72 -4.29
CA ILE A 607 5.74 26.13 -4.34
C ILE A 607 7.26 26.18 -4.14
N ASN A 608 7.98 26.84 -5.06
CA ASN A 608 9.44 26.95 -5.05
C ASN A 608 9.90 28.23 -5.79
N TYR A 609 11.20 28.49 -5.79
CA TYR A 609 11.80 29.70 -6.37
C TYR A 609 11.57 29.90 -7.88
N LEU A 610 11.16 28.88 -8.63
CA LEU A 610 10.85 29.00 -10.07
C LEU A 610 9.42 29.46 -10.32
N ASN A 611 8.53 29.29 -9.34
CA ASN A 611 7.11 29.60 -9.48
C ASN A 611 6.57 30.50 -8.36
N ASP A 612 7.43 31.05 -7.51
CA ASP A 612 7.06 31.90 -6.37
C ASP A 612 6.21 33.10 -6.80
N ASN A 613 6.56 33.80 -7.88
CA ASN A 613 5.79 34.92 -8.43
C ASN A 613 4.34 34.56 -8.82
N THR A 614 4.06 33.27 -9.03
CA THR A 614 2.70 32.79 -9.33
C THR A 614 1.88 32.56 -8.06
N TYR A 615 2.51 32.10 -6.98
CA TYR A 615 1.83 31.61 -5.78
C TYR A 615 1.99 32.49 -4.55
N LEU A 616 3.02 33.34 -4.51
CA LEU A 616 3.37 34.24 -3.41
C LEU A 616 3.24 35.70 -3.86
N TYR A 617 2.92 36.62 -2.95
CA TYR A 617 2.82 38.06 -3.26
C TYR A 617 3.99 38.89 -2.72
N ASP A 618 4.80 38.34 -1.80
CA ASP A 618 5.94 39.03 -1.19
C ASP A 618 7.12 38.09 -0.90
N ASN A 619 7.30 37.05 -1.74
CA ASN A 619 8.34 36.03 -1.61
C ASN A 619 8.23 35.14 -0.35
N LEU A 620 7.17 35.30 0.44
CA LEU A 620 6.91 34.51 1.66
C LEU A 620 5.44 34.08 1.76
N HIS A 621 4.52 35.03 1.64
CA HIS A 621 3.10 34.81 1.91
C HIS A 621 2.36 34.40 0.64
N PRO A 622 1.54 33.34 0.69
CA PRO A 622 0.75 32.90 -0.44
C PRO A 622 -0.34 33.91 -0.83
N ASN A 623 -0.54 34.09 -2.14
CA ASN A 623 -1.75 34.71 -2.68
C ASN A 623 -2.91 33.69 -2.68
N ASN A 624 -4.08 34.06 -3.22
CA ASN A 624 -5.25 33.16 -3.24
C ASN A 624 -5.01 31.83 -3.98
N LEU A 625 -4.19 31.83 -5.04
CA LEU A 625 -3.84 30.61 -5.76
C LEU A 625 -2.92 29.72 -4.91
N GLY A 626 -1.93 30.31 -4.23
CA GLY A 626 -1.07 29.60 -3.28
C GLY A 626 -1.84 29.04 -2.08
N MET A 627 -2.73 29.84 -1.48
CA MET A 627 -3.61 29.39 -0.39
C MET A 627 -4.52 28.23 -0.83
N SER A 628 -5.10 28.30 -2.02
CA SER A 628 -5.91 27.21 -2.60
C SER A 628 -5.09 25.93 -2.75
N THR A 629 -3.87 26.02 -3.28
CA THR A 629 -2.96 24.88 -3.49
C THR A 629 -2.58 24.23 -2.16
N ILE A 630 -2.26 25.03 -1.15
CA ILE A 630 -1.99 24.56 0.21
C ILE A 630 -3.22 23.84 0.79
N GLY A 631 -4.40 24.45 0.66
CA GLY A 631 -5.64 23.89 1.21
C GLY A 631 -6.00 22.53 0.61
N GLU A 632 -5.76 22.32 -0.69
CA GLU A 632 -5.96 21.02 -1.33
C GLU A 632 -5.05 19.94 -0.75
N LEU A 633 -3.78 20.27 -0.44
CA LEU A 633 -2.85 19.35 0.19
C LEU A 633 -3.24 19.04 1.65
N PHE A 634 -3.78 20.03 2.37
CA PHE A 634 -4.33 19.81 3.72
C PHE A 634 -5.48 18.81 3.70
N VAL A 635 -6.47 19.03 2.84
CA VAL A 635 -7.62 18.12 2.78
C VAL A 635 -7.17 16.73 2.30
N LYS A 636 -6.27 16.63 1.31
CA LYS A 636 -5.71 15.33 0.86
C LYS A 636 -5.03 14.58 2.00
N MET A 637 -4.20 15.26 2.79
CA MET A 637 -3.51 14.63 3.93
C MET A 637 -4.48 14.18 5.02
N ILE A 638 -5.52 14.96 5.30
CA ILE A 638 -6.56 14.60 6.28
C ILE A 638 -7.43 13.45 5.74
N PHE A 639 -7.59 13.35 4.42
CA PHE A 639 -8.37 12.33 3.73
C PHE A 639 -7.67 10.97 3.62
N ALA A 640 -6.37 10.94 3.26
CA ALA A 640 -5.62 9.71 3.01
C ALA A 640 -5.74 8.74 4.21
N LYS A 641 -6.35 7.57 3.97
CA LYS A 641 -6.74 6.62 5.01
C LYS A 641 -6.62 5.16 4.58
#